data_AF-A0A9P5ZBA9-F1
#
_entry.id   AF-A0A9P5ZBA9-F1
#
_cell.length_a   1.000
_cell.length_b   1.000
_cell.length_c   1.000
_cell.angle_alpha   90.00
_cell.angle_beta   90.00
_cell.angle_gamma   90.00
#
_symmetry.space_group_name_H-M   'P 1'
#
loop_
_entity.id
_entity.type
_entity.pdbx_description
1 polymer ?
#
loop_
_entity_poly.entity_id
_entity_poly.type
_entity_poly.pdbx_seq_one_letter_code
_entity_poly.pdbx_strand_id
1 'polypeptide(L)'
;MASTAIHDISDSESLSDITSASSIQFSDGAKSSDSTISREGTLGNGIAGLATEEPLNALQDLESFVPIIERIPGLVFEDNVYHISRPLLKPDLGQLAYYTREIGTLTLTDFSANQYRNVAPETLTRLALLQNPDIPFLPSLEHLRIVLADEALTYLYFCITPSLKSLDISRVLPSRQATISYFLKEIAVHAPKLSSISVGPGRISNSFLQSFLTFIHLRQLSLIDSLESLEFAFLRDVSALPELESLMIDVRTTEYTPRPLHDISTPNTMSFRRLQKLTIVANIAIMADIIRYLFPSEVKEVSLTLVQEERQIALPCHRDENTESKSGCLSDRQKAPVSSTTEDQRVDTSIWTISSASSVRELDAPSSKPTIYQTSRDEKQPFEWEHREMECDDKGEWIWEEGRGWFTVAQQAKQKEEVRQARAAEEAKLREETTTDIISQVSLFALLIEDILCGAANLEILVLDRLETPYLSRILSDSKLNPFEFPLSTFQTLLSYPTLKVLQFARWYLTSVDETFAELIMDPEFMSMSMESLRLPVDDKLNSGITFSKLQDIARFYPRLKYFECFIRRICPESGMPLDPAADSDPTTLEIISIGGGSPSPSEKISIARHISLVFPALKTIITHEGYDAEEWKYVDSLVTMCQAVRTDERRRQKIDRT
;
A
#
# COMPACT_ATOMS: atom_id res chain seq x y z
N MET A 1 -10.59 -50.82 4.29
CA MET A 1 -10.17 -51.66 5.43
C MET A 1 -9.01 -52.55 4.99
N ALA A 2 -7.78 -52.09 5.21
CA ALA A 2 -6.58 -52.92 5.26
C ALA A 2 -5.46 -52.02 5.82
N SER A 3 -5.13 -52.25 7.09
CA SER A 3 -4.02 -51.62 7.79
C SER A 3 -2.99 -52.72 7.99
N THR A 4 -1.77 -52.57 7.48
CA THR A 4 -0.60 -53.20 8.09
C THR A 4 0.66 -52.43 7.72
N ALA A 5 1.45 -52.19 8.76
CA ALA A 5 2.63 -51.35 8.86
C ALA A 5 3.83 -51.82 8.04
N ILE A 6 4.70 -50.88 7.67
CA ILE A 6 6.12 -51.14 7.41
C ILE A 6 6.95 -50.13 8.21
N HIS A 7 7.94 -50.70 8.90
CA HIS A 7 8.84 -50.15 9.89
C HIS A 7 9.87 -49.15 9.32
N ASP A 8 10.22 -48.21 10.19
CA ASP A 8 11.48 -47.44 10.22
C ASP A 8 12.73 -48.32 10.04
N ILE A 9 13.62 -47.89 9.13
CA ILE A 9 15.08 -48.07 9.27
C ILE A 9 15.75 -46.77 8.82
N SER A 10 16.18 -46.01 9.81
CA SER A 10 17.12 -44.90 9.70
C SER A 10 18.54 -45.45 9.92
N ASP A 11 19.37 -45.47 8.88
CA ASP A 11 20.81 -45.61 9.03
C ASP A 11 21.50 -44.58 8.14
N SER A 12 22.13 -43.64 8.83
CA SER A 12 22.97 -42.58 8.28
C SER A 12 24.41 -43.11 8.17
N GLU A 13 24.89 -43.34 6.97
CA GLU A 13 26.33 -43.45 6.69
C GLU A 13 26.82 -42.24 5.90
N SER A 14 27.88 -41.67 6.44
CA SER A 14 28.64 -40.54 5.96
C SER A 14 29.59 -40.97 4.85
N LEU A 15 29.54 -40.28 3.71
CA LEU A 15 30.55 -40.34 2.67
C LEU A 15 30.97 -38.91 2.32
N SER A 16 31.90 -38.40 3.12
CA SER A 16 32.84 -37.37 2.70
C SER A 16 34.04 -38.05 2.01
N ASP A 17 34.64 -37.33 1.07
CA ASP A 17 35.88 -37.62 0.34
C ASP A 17 35.75 -38.48 -0.91
N ILE A 18 35.71 -37.81 -2.08
CA ILE A 18 36.59 -38.02 -3.24
C ILE A 18 36.41 -36.78 -4.14
N THR A 19 37.32 -35.82 -4.07
CA THR A 19 37.63 -34.94 -5.21
C THR A 19 39.15 -34.86 -5.34
N SER A 20 39.69 -35.53 -6.34
CA SER A 20 41.07 -35.36 -6.77
C SER A 20 41.20 -35.71 -8.25
N ALA A 21 41.72 -34.71 -8.99
CA ALA A 21 42.44 -34.79 -10.25
C ALA A 21 41.71 -35.25 -11.52
N SER A 22 41.50 -34.31 -12.44
CA SER A 22 42.07 -34.40 -13.79
C SER A 22 42.11 -33.03 -14.45
N SER A 23 43.28 -32.41 -14.41
CA SER A 23 43.64 -31.25 -15.22
C SER A 23 44.05 -31.77 -16.60
N ILE A 24 43.22 -31.57 -17.61
CA ILE A 24 43.56 -31.88 -19.00
C ILE A 24 44.21 -30.64 -19.61
N GLN A 25 45.53 -30.70 -19.75
CA GLN A 25 46.33 -29.77 -20.55
C GLN A 25 46.02 -30.00 -22.02
N PHE A 26 45.51 -28.97 -22.72
CA PHE A 26 45.56 -28.93 -24.18
C PHE A 26 46.88 -28.32 -24.61
N SER A 27 47.65 -29.12 -25.33
CA SER A 27 48.95 -28.78 -25.91
C SER A 27 48.81 -27.88 -27.13
N ASP A 28 49.54 -26.76 -27.10
CA ASP A 28 49.95 -25.98 -28.25
C ASP A 28 50.67 -26.84 -29.31
N GLY A 29 50.32 -26.63 -30.57
CA GLY A 29 51.06 -27.24 -31.68
C GLY A 29 50.50 -26.95 -33.06
N ALA A 30 51.11 -25.95 -33.72
CA ALA A 30 51.60 -26.01 -35.11
C ALA A 30 51.01 -25.01 -36.14
N LYS A 31 51.94 -24.19 -36.66
CA LYS A 31 52.19 -23.77 -38.07
C LYS A 31 51.24 -22.71 -38.63
N SER A 32 51.66 -21.46 -38.84
CA SER A 32 52.70 -20.97 -39.78
C SER A 32 52.49 -21.46 -41.22
N SER A 33 51.80 -20.64 -42.01
CA SER A 33 52.16 -20.41 -43.41
C SER A 33 51.70 -19.02 -43.85
N ASP A 34 52.73 -18.22 -44.09
CA ASP A 34 52.80 -16.95 -44.77
C ASP A 34 52.15 -17.00 -46.16
N SER A 35 51.33 -16.01 -46.51
CA SER A 35 51.20 -15.59 -47.91
C SER A 35 50.74 -14.14 -48.00
N THR A 36 51.72 -13.30 -48.27
CA THR A 36 51.63 -11.90 -48.64
C THR A 36 51.06 -11.80 -50.05
N ILE A 37 49.90 -11.15 -50.23
CA ILE A 37 49.49 -10.60 -51.52
C ILE A 37 49.04 -9.17 -51.29
N SER A 38 49.95 -8.24 -51.61
CA SER A 38 49.65 -6.84 -51.85
C SER A 38 48.77 -6.70 -53.09
N ARG A 39 47.69 -5.92 -53.00
CA ARG A 39 47.12 -5.28 -54.18
C ARG A 39 46.51 -3.92 -53.80
N GLU A 40 47.24 -2.88 -54.20
CA GLU A 40 46.78 -1.51 -54.24
C GLU A 40 45.60 -1.32 -55.20
N GLY A 41 44.77 -0.34 -54.84
CA GLY A 41 44.03 0.49 -55.78
C GLY A 41 42.65 -0.03 -56.17
N THR A 42 41.60 0.64 -55.69
CA THR A 42 40.74 1.49 -56.56
C THR A 42 39.73 2.23 -55.68
N LEU A 43 39.80 3.56 -55.72
CA LEU A 43 38.77 4.50 -55.28
C LEU A 43 37.43 4.15 -55.96
N GLY A 44 36.44 3.75 -55.16
CA GLY A 44 35.08 3.44 -55.60
C GLY A 44 34.07 4.23 -54.79
N ASN A 45 33.40 5.15 -55.48
CA ASN A 45 32.42 6.13 -55.01
C ASN A 45 31.37 5.61 -54.02
N GLY A 46 31.02 6.51 -53.11
CA GLY A 46 29.96 6.33 -52.13
C GLY A 46 28.61 5.98 -52.74
N ILE A 47 27.98 4.98 -52.11
CA ILE A 47 26.54 4.87 -52.04
C ILE A 47 26.25 4.98 -50.55
N ALA A 48 25.80 6.17 -50.14
CA ALA A 48 25.15 6.36 -48.85
C ALA A 48 23.87 5.52 -48.86
N GLY A 49 24.00 4.26 -48.43
CA GLY A 49 22.87 3.45 -48.04
C GLY A 49 22.28 4.09 -46.80
N LEU A 50 21.28 4.96 -47.00
CA LEU A 50 20.31 5.33 -45.98
C LEU A 50 19.79 4.01 -45.40
N ALA A 51 20.33 3.61 -44.25
CA ALA A 51 19.68 2.65 -43.39
C ALA A 51 18.36 3.30 -43.00
N THR A 52 17.33 3.04 -43.79
CA THR A 52 15.95 3.15 -43.36
C THR A 52 15.89 2.29 -42.11
N GLU A 53 15.98 2.93 -40.94
CA GLU A 53 15.57 2.35 -39.69
C GLU A 53 14.11 1.95 -39.91
N GLU A 54 13.90 0.67 -40.26
CA GLU A 54 12.56 0.13 -40.29
C GLU A 54 11.97 0.42 -38.91
N PRO A 55 10.80 1.06 -38.84
CA PRO A 55 10.20 1.41 -37.57
C PRO A 55 10.12 0.13 -36.75
N LEU A 56 10.79 0.10 -35.59
CA LEU A 56 10.70 -1.00 -34.63
C LEU A 56 9.21 -1.25 -34.40
N ASN A 57 8.69 -2.33 -34.99
CA ASN A 57 7.29 -2.69 -34.83
C ASN A 57 7.02 -2.79 -33.33
N ALA A 58 6.02 -2.05 -32.86
CA ALA A 58 5.62 -2.11 -31.47
C ALA A 58 5.29 -3.57 -31.13
N LEU A 59 5.87 -4.06 -30.03
CA LEU A 59 5.62 -5.42 -29.57
C LEU A 59 4.12 -5.60 -29.24
N GLN A 60 3.57 -6.76 -29.59
CA GLN A 60 2.18 -7.12 -29.39
C GLN A 60 1.94 -7.57 -27.95
N ASP A 61 0.77 -7.18 -27.42
CA ASP A 61 0.25 -7.64 -26.14
C ASP A 61 -0.81 -8.72 -26.39
N LEU A 62 -0.62 -9.89 -25.80
CA LEU A 62 -1.55 -11.02 -25.90
C LEU A 62 -2.18 -11.35 -24.55
N GLU A 63 -3.51 -11.48 -24.55
CA GLU A 63 -4.28 -11.85 -23.35
C GLU A 63 -4.39 -13.37 -23.12
N SER A 64 -3.92 -14.18 -24.08
CA SER A 64 -3.91 -15.64 -23.99
C SER A 64 -2.83 -16.26 -24.89
N PHE A 65 -2.52 -17.53 -24.67
CA PHE A 65 -1.57 -18.28 -25.52
C PHE A 65 -2.20 -18.76 -26.84
N VAL A 66 -3.54 -18.77 -26.93
CA VAL A 66 -4.29 -19.31 -28.08
C VAL A 66 -3.95 -18.64 -29.42
N PRO A 67 -3.81 -17.30 -29.55
CA PRO A 67 -3.41 -16.66 -30.80
C PRO A 67 -2.07 -17.16 -31.35
N ILE A 68 -1.15 -17.59 -30.49
CA ILE A 68 0.14 -18.17 -30.88
C ILE A 68 -0.09 -19.55 -31.51
N ILE A 69 -0.94 -20.35 -30.88
CA ILE A 69 -1.28 -21.70 -31.33
C ILE A 69 -2.03 -21.66 -32.66
N GLU A 70 -2.98 -20.73 -32.83
CA GLU A 70 -3.76 -20.57 -34.07
C GLU A 70 -2.91 -20.24 -35.30
N ARG A 71 -1.67 -19.75 -35.12
CA ARG A 71 -0.73 -19.51 -36.22
C ARG A 71 -0.04 -20.77 -36.72
N ILE A 72 -0.19 -21.90 -36.04
CA ILE A 72 0.45 -23.16 -36.40
C ILE A 72 -0.29 -23.79 -37.60
N PRO A 73 0.39 -24.03 -38.73
CA PRO A 73 -0.20 -24.72 -39.88
C PRO A 73 -0.65 -26.15 -39.55
N GLY A 74 -1.82 -26.56 -40.05
CA GLY A 74 -2.36 -27.91 -39.84
C GLY A 74 -2.99 -28.15 -38.47
N LEU A 75 -3.18 -27.09 -37.68
CA LEU A 75 -3.98 -27.12 -36.47
C LEU A 75 -5.46 -27.37 -36.82
N VAL A 76 -6.09 -28.27 -36.09
CA VAL A 76 -7.51 -28.62 -36.18
C VAL A 76 -8.14 -28.39 -34.81
N PHE A 77 -9.34 -27.81 -34.80
CA PHE A 77 -10.11 -27.58 -33.58
C PHE A 77 -11.26 -28.59 -33.52
N GLU A 78 -11.14 -29.58 -32.64
CA GLU A 78 -12.08 -30.68 -32.47
C GLU A 78 -12.43 -30.81 -30.99
N ASP A 79 -13.70 -30.98 -30.65
CA ASP A 79 -14.18 -31.14 -29.27
C ASP A 79 -13.69 -30.06 -28.29
N ASN A 80 -13.61 -28.81 -28.77
CA ASN A 80 -13.07 -27.66 -28.04
C ASN A 80 -11.56 -27.73 -27.70
N VAL A 81 -10.83 -28.62 -28.35
CA VAL A 81 -9.39 -28.80 -28.16
C VAL A 81 -8.65 -28.62 -29.48
N TYR A 82 -7.52 -27.92 -29.43
CA TYR A 82 -6.63 -27.76 -30.58
C TYR A 82 -5.64 -28.92 -30.69
N HIS A 83 -5.67 -29.59 -31.84
CA HIS A 83 -4.81 -30.72 -32.20
C HIS A 83 -3.97 -30.40 -33.44
N ILE A 84 -2.71 -30.80 -33.45
CA ILE A 84 -1.89 -30.77 -34.67
C ILE A 84 -2.14 -32.05 -35.49
N SER A 85 -2.94 -31.95 -36.56
CA SER A 85 -3.30 -33.09 -37.41
C SER A 85 -2.23 -33.51 -38.42
N ARG A 86 -1.29 -32.60 -38.75
CA ARG A 86 -0.27 -32.81 -39.78
C ARG A 86 1.15 -32.61 -39.24
N PRO A 87 2.18 -33.23 -39.83
CA PRO A 87 3.57 -32.93 -39.48
C PRO A 87 3.93 -31.47 -39.71
N LEU A 88 4.47 -30.81 -38.68
CA LEU A 88 5.02 -29.46 -38.79
C LEU A 88 6.33 -29.51 -39.58
N LEU A 89 6.39 -28.75 -40.67
CA LEU A 89 7.58 -28.62 -41.50
C LEU A 89 8.46 -27.47 -40.98
N LYS A 90 9.75 -27.46 -41.37
CA LYS A 90 10.68 -26.37 -41.00
C LYS A 90 10.17 -24.95 -41.37
N PRO A 91 9.54 -24.72 -42.54
CA PRO A 91 9.00 -23.40 -42.88
C PRO A 91 7.89 -22.95 -41.93
N ASP A 92 7.05 -23.87 -41.46
CA ASP A 92 5.97 -23.59 -40.52
C ASP A 92 6.52 -23.08 -39.18
N LEU A 93 7.59 -23.73 -38.69
CA LEU A 93 8.31 -23.29 -37.50
C LEU A 93 9.00 -21.94 -37.70
N GLY A 94 9.48 -21.65 -38.91
CA GLY A 94 10.05 -20.35 -39.26
C GLY A 94 9.02 -19.22 -39.19
N GLN A 95 7.80 -19.46 -39.68
CA GLN A 95 6.70 -18.49 -39.59
C GLN A 95 6.23 -18.30 -38.15
N LEU A 96 6.13 -19.38 -37.37
CA LEU A 96 5.80 -19.30 -35.95
C LEU A 96 6.86 -18.52 -35.19
N ALA A 97 8.15 -18.81 -35.42
CA ALA A 97 9.26 -18.11 -34.80
C ALA A 97 9.32 -16.62 -35.19
N TYR A 98 8.91 -16.27 -36.42
CA TYR A 98 8.76 -14.87 -36.82
C TYR A 98 7.65 -14.19 -36.00
N TYR A 99 6.49 -14.83 -35.88
CA TYR A 99 5.37 -14.30 -35.11
C TYR A 99 5.69 -14.16 -33.62
N THR A 100 6.34 -15.15 -33.01
CA THR A 100 6.65 -15.11 -31.57
C THR A 100 7.69 -14.06 -31.18
N ARG A 101 8.48 -13.56 -32.14
CA ARG A 101 9.39 -12.40 -31.94
C ARG A 101 8.64 -11.08 -31.81
N GLU A 102 7.40 -11.01 -32.26
CA GLU A 102 6.60 -9.78 -32.16
C GLU A 102 5.88 -9.69 -30.81
N ILE A 103 5.91 -10.71 -29.96
CA ILE A 103 5.16 -10.75 -28.69
C ILE A 103 6.01 -10.18 -27.56
N GLY A 104 5.57 -9.06 -26.99
CA GLY A 104 6.24 -8.39 -25.86
C GLY A 104 5.58 -8.67 -24.52
N THR A 105 4.25 -8.79 -24.50
CA THR A 105 3.47 -9.08 -23.30
C THR A 105 2.59 -10.30 -23.51
N LEU A 106 2.57 -11.21 -22.54
CA LEU A 106 1.69 -12.37 -22.55
C LEU A 106 0.99 -12.51 -21.20
N THR A 107 -0.33 -12.66 -21.24
CA THR A 107 -1.15 -13.03 -20.10
C THR A 107 -1.56 -14.49 -20.21
N LEU A 108 -1.24 -15.27 -19.18
CA LEU A 108 -1.72 -16.62 -18.97
C LEU A 108 -2.91 -16.55 -18.01
N THR A 109 -4.10 -16.85 -18.54
CA THR A 109 -5.34 -16.87 -17.77
C THR A 109 -6.31 -17.87 -18.39
N ASP A 110 -7.09 -18.54 -17.54
CA ASP A 110 -8.18 -19.42 -17.99
C ASP A 110 -9.49 -18.63 -18.21
N PHE A 111 -9.53 -17.34 -17.82
CA PHE A 111 -10.75 -16.52 -17.85
C PHE A 111 -10.97 -15.74 -19.15
N SER A 112 -10.17 -15.97 -20.18
CA SER A 112 -10.32 -15.25 -21.45
C SER A 112 -11.72 -15.46 -22.04
N ALA A 113 -12.26 -14.47 -22.76
CA ALA A 113 -13.61 -14.50 -23.34
C ALA A 113 -13.87 -15.73 -24.26
N ASN A 114 -12.82 -16.44 -24.67
CA ASN A 114 -12.85 -17.68 -25.42
C ASN A 114 -12.79 -18.91 -24.50
N GLN A 115 -13.65 -18.94 -23.47
CA GLN A 115 -13.64 -19.81 -22.27
C GLN A 115 -13.53 -21.34 -22.44
N TYR A 116 -13.29 -21.88 -23.63
CA TYR A 116 -13.24 -23.34 -23.85
C TYR A 116 -12.15 -23.82 -24.80
N ARG A 117 -11.23 -22.96 -25.25
CA ARG A 117 -10.23 -23.38 -26.24
C ARG A 117 -8.99 -23.95 -25.57
N ASN A 118 -9.00 -25.26 -25.33
CA ASN A 118 -7.86 -25.97 -24.77
C ASN A 118 -6.91 -26.43 -25.87
N VAL A 119 -5.65 -26.67 -25.51
CA VAL A 119 -4.66 -27.22 -26.43
C VAL A 119 -4.30 -28.61 -25.94
N ALA A 120 -4.36 -29.59 -26.84
CA ALA A 120 -4.09 -30.98 -26.47
C ALA A 120 -2.66 -31.10 -25.90
N PRO A 121 -2.43 -31.84 -24.79
CA PRO A 121 -1.09 -32.05 -24.25
C PRO A 121 -0.08 -32.60 -25.27
N GLU A 122 -0.54 -33.42 -26.22
CA GLU A 122 0.26 -33.97 -27.31
C GLU A 122 0.73 -32.87 -28.27
N THR A 123 -0.11 -31.86 -28.52
CA THR A 123 0.24 -30.68 -29.32
C THR A 123 1.38 -29.90 -28.64
N LEU A 124 1.28 -29.68 -27.33
CA LEU A 124 2.32 -28.98 -26.56
C LEU A 124 3.61 -29.78 -26.50
N THR A 125 3.52 -31.08 -26.26
CA THR A 125 4.68 -31.98 -26.27
C THR A 125 5.39 -31.95 -27.62
N ARG A 126 4.62 -31.97 -28.72
CA ARG A 126 5.18 -31.89 -30.07
C ARG A 126 5.87 -30.56 -30.33
N LEU A 127 5.29 -29.45 -29.88
CA LEU A 127 5.92 -28.13 -30.01
C LEU A 127 7.22 -28.07 -29.20
N ALA A 128 7.22 -28.57 -27.97
CA ALA A 128 8.41 -28.62 -27.12
C ALA A 128 9.54 -29.46 -27.76
N LEU A 129 9.21 -30.62 -28.35
CA LEU A 129 10.20 -31.47 -29.04
C LEU A 129 10.77 -30.85 -30.32
N LEU A 130 10.03 -29.95 -30.96
CA LEU A 130 10.45 -29.26 -32.19
C LEU A 130 11.17 -27.94 -31.92
N GLN A 131 11.08 -27.42 -30.69
CA GLN A 131 11.73 -26.19 -30.29
C GLN A 131 13.25 -26.36 -30.32
N ASN A 132 13.95 -25.36 -30.88
CA ASN A 132 15.40 -25.31 -30.80
C ASN A 132 15.79 -24.94 -29.36
N PRO A 133 16.58 -25.74 -28.63
CA PRO A 133 17.01 -25.42 -27.27
C PRO A 133 17.84 -24.12 -27.19
N ASP A 134 18.49 -23.70 -28.28
CA ASP A 134 19.30 -22.50 -28.31
C ASP A 134 18.47 -21.21 -28.47
N ILE A 135 17.20 -21.33 -28.86
CA ILE A 135 16.32 -20.20 -29.15
C ILE A 135 15.06 -20.30 -28.29
N PRO A 136 14.84 -19.35 -27.36
CA PRO A 136 13.60 -19.27 -26.59
C PRO A 136 12.38 -19.24 -27.51
N PHE A 137 11.27 -19.87 -27.11
CA PHE A 137 10.04 -19.89 -27.91
C PHE A 137 9.47 -18.48 -28.10
N LEU A 138 9.53 -17.66 -27.06
CA LEU A 138 9.14 -16.24 -27.04
C LEU A 138 10.37 -15.35 -26.79
N PRO A 139 11.24 -15.14 -27.79
CA PRO A 139 12.54 -14.49 -27.60
C PRO A 139 12.44 -12.99 -27.27
N SER A 140 11.28 -12.37 -27.50
CA SER A 140 11.04 -10.94 -27.25
C SER A 140 10.08 -10.68 -26.09
N LEU A 141 9.64 -11.73 -25.37
CA LEU A 141 8.70 -11.57 -24.27
C LEU A 141 9.38 -10.83 -23.12
N GLU A 142 8.90 -9.62 -22.83
CA GLU A 142 9.41 -8.75 -21.76
C GLU A 142 8.55 -8.81 -20.51
N HIS A 143 7.24 -9.04 -20.69
CA HIS A 143 6.24 -8.98 -19.61
C HIS A 143 5.38 -10.23 -19.59
N LEU A 144 5.44 -11.00 -18.50
CA LEU A 144 4.58 -12.16 -18.28
C LEU A 144 3.59 -11.89 -17.15
N ARG A 145 2.31 -12.15 -17.40
CA ARG A 145 1.25 -12.05 -16.40
C ARG A 145 0.59 -13.40 -16.20
N ILE A 146 0.44 -13.84 -14.97
CA ILE A 146 -0.20 -15.10 -14.60
C ILE A 146 -1.40 -14.74 -13.73
N VAL A 147 -2.61 -14.88 -14.27
CA VAL A 147 -3.85 -14.40 -13.62
C VAL A 147 -4.87 -15.52 -13.54
N LEU A 148 -5.13 -16.02 -12.32
CA LEU A 148 -6.07 -17.14 -12.11
C LEU A 148 -5.81 -18.32 -13.07
N ALA A 149 -4.55 -18.62 -13.34
CA ALA A 149 -4.17 -19.68 -14.27
C ALA A 149 -4.09 -21.02 -13.54
N ASP A 150 -4.80 -22.01 -14.09
CA ASP A 150 -4.79 -23.41 -13.74
C ASP A 150 -4.29 -24.23 -14.94
N GLU A 151 -5.11 -24.35 -15.99
CA GLU A 151 -4.75 -25.09 -17.21
C GLU A 151 -3.71 -24.34 -18.04
N ALA A 152 -3.80 -23.01 -18.10
CA ALA A 152 -2.83 -22.16 -18.79
C ALA A 152 -1.40 -22.25 -18.23
N LEU A 153 -1.20 -22.82 -17.03
CA LEU A 153 0.13 -23.05 -16.49
C LEU A 153 0.93 -24.09 -17.28
N THR A 154 0.25 -24.92 -18.09
CA THR A 154 0.92 -25.84 -19.02
C THR A 154 1.79 -25.13 -20.06
N TYR A 155 1.53 -23.83 -20.32
CA TYR A 155 2.30 -23.02 -21.26
C TYR A 155 3.55 -22.37 -20.67
N LEU A 156 3.79 -22.48 -19.35
CA LEU A 156 4.89 -21.77 -18.67
C LEU A 156 6.27 -22.09 -19.26
N TYR A 157 6.49 -23.33 -19.69
CA TYR A 157 7.77 -23.75 -20.29
C TYR A 157 8.13 -22.93 -21.54
N PHE A 158 7.13 -22.50 -22.32
CA PHE A 158 7.33 -21.66 -23.50
C PHE A 158 7.61 -20.18 -23.17
N CYS A 159 7.37 -19.77 -21.93
CA CYS A 159 7.55 -18.40 -21.45
C CYS A 159 8.93 -18.16 -20.83
N ILE A 160 9.79 -19.17 -20.76
CA ILE A 160 11.16 -19.03 -20.26
C ILE A 160 11.99 -18.34 -21.35
N THR A 161 12.37 -17.08 -21.11
CA THR A 161 13.17 -16.28 -22.04
C THR A 161 14.10 -15.32 -21.29
N PRO A 162 15.34 -15.10 -21.77
CA PRO A 162 16.27 -14.13 -21.20
C PRO A 162 15.81 -12.67 -21.36
N SER A 163 14.82 -12.39 -22.22
CA SER A 163 14.26 -11.05 -22.42
C SER A 163 13.28 -10.63 -21.30
N LEU A 164 12.89 -11.54 -20.41
CA LEU A 164 11.87 -11.28 -19.41
C LEU A 164 12.33 -10.22 -18.40
N LYS A 165 11.60 -9.10 -18.31
CA LYS A 165 11.89 -7.96 -17.44
C LYS A 165 10.93 -7.85 -16.27
N SER A 166 9.66 -8.22 -16.46
CA SER A 166 8.67 -8.20 -15.38
C SER A 166 7.79 -9.46 -15.34
N LEU A 167 7.38 -9.81 -14.12
CA LEU A 167 6.47 -10.90 -13.83
C LEU A 167 5.37 -10.43 -12.87
N ASP A 168 4.11 -10.59 -13.28
CA ASP A 168 2.92 -10.29 -12.50
C ASP A 168 2.18 -11.60 -12.20
N ILE A 169 1.98 -11.92 -10.92
CA ILE A 169 1.37 -13.17 -10.47
C ILE A 169 0.18 -12.82 -9.58
N SER A 170 -1.04 -13.03 -10.08
CA SER A 170 -2.25 -12.69 -9.33
C SER A 170 -3.20 -13.89 -9.21
N ARG A 171 -3.80 -14.01 -8.03
CA ARG A 171 -4.85 -14.98 -7.68
C ARG A 171 -4.49 -16.43 -7.99
N VAL A 172 -3.27 -16.83 -7.65
CA VAL A 172 -2.81 -18.21 -7.83
C VAL A 172 -3.47 -19.14 -6.82
N LEU A 173 -3.99 -20.27 -7.30
CA LEU A 173 -4.52 -21.33 -6.45
C LEU A 173 -3.39 -22.01 -5.65
N PRO A 174 -3.59 -22.34 -4.36
CA PRO A 174 -2.57 -23.01 -3.55
C PRO A 174 -2.00 -24.29 -4.17
N SER A 175 -2.84 -25.08 -4.85
CA SER A 175 -2.43 -26.30 -5.57
C SER A 175 -1.43 -26.07 -6.71
N ARG A 176 -1.30 -24.83 -7.20
CA ARG A 176 -0.46 -24.46 -8.34
C ARG A 176 0.79 -23.67 -7.96
N GLN A 177 0.91 -23.25 -6.71
CA GLN A 177 2.09 -22.52 -6.24
C GLN A 177 3.38 -23.32 -6.45
N ALA A 178 3.38 -24.64 -6.20
CA ALA A 178 4.55 -25.47 -6.43
C ALA A 178 5.04 -25.40 -7.89
N THR A 179 4.14 -25.52 -8.86
CA THR A 179 4.46 -25.40 -10.29
C THR A 179 5.10 -24.05 -10.62
N ILE A 180 4.52 -22.97 -10.11
CA ILE A 180 5.04 -21.62 -10.34
C ILE A 180 6.37 -21.41 -9.60
N SER A 181 6.57 -21.98 -8.41
CA SER A 181 7.88 -21.96 -7.73
C SER A 181 8.98 -22.65 -8.54
N TYR A 182 8.68 -23.80 -9.16
CA TYR A 182 9.64 -24.43 -10.08
C TYR A 182 9.95 -23.55 -11.27
N PHE A 183 8.92 -22.95 -11.87
CA PHE A 183 9.10 -21.99 -12.96
C PHE A 183 9.95 -20.78 -12.56
N LEU A 184 9.76 -20.21 -11.37
CA LEU A 184 10.57 -19.11 -10.86
C LEU A 184 12.05 -19.49 -10.72
N LYS A 185 12.34 -20.72 -10.27
CA LYS A 185 13.71 -21.23 -10.21
C LYS A 185 14.36 -21.32 -11.60
N GLU A 186 13.61 -21.79 -12.59
CA GLU A 186 14.08 -21.84 -13.99
C GLU A 186 14.29 -20.43 -14.56
N ILE A 187 13.38 -19.49 -14.30
CA ILE A 187 13.56 -18.09 -14.70
C ILE A 187 14.81 -17.50 -14.05
N ALA A 188 15.08 -17.75 -12.77
CA ALA A 188 16.25 -17.20 -12.11
C ALA A 188 17.56 -17.58 -12.82
N VAL A 189 17.60 -18.77 -13.44
CA VAL A 189 18.74 -19.24 -14.25
C VAL A 189 18.75 -18.61 -15.64
N HIS A 190 17.61 -18.60 -16.33
CA HIS A 190 17.54 -18.22 -17.75
C HIS A 190 17.32 -16.72 -18.01
N ALA A 191 16.73 -16.02 -17.05
CA ALA A 191 16.41 -14.60 -17.09
C ALA A 191 16.85 -13.90 -15.81
N PRO A 192 18.17 -13.90 -15.49
CA PRO A 192 18.67 -13.31 -14.26
C PRO A 192 18.41 -11.79 -14.18
N LYS A 193 18.16 -11.13 -15.31
CA LYS A 193 17.86 -9.69 -15.42
C LYS A 193 16.41 -9.34 -15.10
N LEU A 194 15.60 -10.28 -14.62
CA LEU A 194 14.24 -10.00 -14.17
C LEU A 194 14.28 -8.91 -13.09
N SER A 195 13.65 -7.78 -13.38
CA SER A 195 13.79 -6.55 -12.60
C SER A 195 12.55 -6.20 -11.78
N SER A 196 11.39 -6.73 -12.13
CA SER A 196 10.13 -6.42 -11.47
C SER A 196 9.31 -7.67 -11.23
N ILE A 197 8.88 -7.87 -9.98
CA ILE A 197 7.95 -8.94 -9.59
C ILE A 197 6.79 -8.30 -8.82
N SER A 198 5.57 -8.53 -9.28
CA SER A 198 4.33 -8.17 -8.57
C SER A 198 3.51 -9.41 -8.28
N VAL A 199 2.96 -9.47 -7.07
CA VAL A 199 2.31 -10.67 -6.55
C VAL A 199 1.05 -10.31 -5.79
N GLY A 200 -0.10 -10.71 -6.31
CA GLY A 200 -1.40 -10.63 -5.65
C GLY A 200 -2.53 -10.00 -6.46
N PRO A 201 -3.76 -9.96 -5.93
CA PRO A 201 -4.22 -10.54 -4.65
C PRO A 201 -4.25 -12.07 -4.66
N GLY A 202 -4.15 -12.73 -3.49
CA GLY A 202 -4.14 -14.20 -3.40
C GLY A 202 -3.78 -14.74 -2.02
N ARG A 203 -3.68 -16.07 -1.87
CA ARG A 203 -3.09 -16.70 -0.67
C ARG A 203 -1.84 -17.43 -1.09
N ILE A 204 -0.69 -16.95 -0.63
CA ILE A 204 0.62 -17.43 -1.03
C ILE A 204 1.38 -17.91 0.19
N SER A 205 2.01 -19.07 0.04
CA SER A 205 2.83 -19.69 1.10
C SER A 205 4.20 -19.04 1.22
N ASN A 206 4.79 -19.10 2.42
CA ASN A 206 6.14 -18.56 2.67
C ASN A 206 7.20 -19.23 1.78
N SER A 207 7.08 -20.54 1.53
CA SER A 207 8.00 -21.25 0.63
C SER A 207 7.95 -20.74 -0.82
N PHE A 208 6.79 -20.30 -1.27
CA PHE A 208 6.65 -19.64 -2.56
C PHE A 208 7.36 -18.29 -2.58
N LEU A 209 7.16 -17.44 -1.55
CA LEU A 209 7.80 -16.12 -1.44
C LEU A 209 9.33 -16.20 -1.46
N GLN A 210 9.90 -17.21 -0.81
CA GLN A 210 11.34 -17.44 -0.78
C GLN A 210 11.94 -17.61 -2.18
N SER A 211 11.14 -18.02 -3.17
CA SER A 211 11.59 -18.13 -4.56
C SER A 211 11.97 -16.77 -5.18
N PHE A 212 11.40 -15.66 -4.69
CA PHE A 212 11.71 -14.31 -5.19
C PHE A 212 13.08 -13.80 -4.77
N LEU A 213 13.63 -14.34 -3.69
CA LEU A 213 14.94 -13.94 -3.18
C LEU A 213 16.11 -14.42 -4.07
N THR A 214 15.82 -15.28 -5.05
CA THR A 214 16.80 -15.76 -6.02
C THR A 214 17.17 -14.72 -7.09
N PHE A 215 16.36 -13.67 -7.26
CA PHE A 215 16.55 -12.63 -8.27
C PHE A 215 17.42 -11.47 -7.74
N ILE A 216 18.74 -11.59 -7.87
CA ILE A 216 19.69 -10.57 -7.36
C ILE A 216 19.56 -9.20 -8.05
N HIS A 217 19.03 -9.15 -9.28
CA HIS A 217 18.81 -7.93 -10.06
C HIS A 217 17.39 -7.37 -9.90
N LEU A 218 16.63 -7.88 -8.92
CA LEU A 218 15.27 -7.40 -8.66
C LEU A 218 15.31 -5.96 -8.14
N ARG A 219 14.66 -5.06 -8.88
CA ARG A 219 14.55 -3.64 -8.57
C ARG A 219 13.21 -3.27 -7.96
N GLN A 220 12.16 -3.98 -8.35
CA GLN A 220 10.80 -3.72 -7.89
C GLN A 220 10.18 -5.01 -7.36
N LEU A 221 9.75 -4.97 -6.11
CA LEU A 221 8.98 -6.05 -5.49
C LEU A 221 7.68 -5.48 -4.95
N SER A 222 6.56 -6.06 -5.37
CA SER A 222 5.22 -5.67 -4.94
C SER A 222 4.47 -6.88 -4.44
N LEU A 223 4.05 -6.84 -3.17
CA LEU A 223 3.24 -7.86 -2.50
C LEU A 223 1.89 -7.21 -2.20
N ILE A 224 0.83 -7.62 -2.87
CA ILE A 224 -0.48 -6.97 -2.80
C ILE A 224 -1.53 -7.96 -2.31
N ASP A 225 -1.91 -7.89 -1.03
CA ASP A 225 -2.96 -8.72 -0.45
C ASP A 225 -2.83 -10.20 -0.82
N SER A 226 -1.58 -10.68 -0.79
CA SER A 226 -1.20 -11.96 -1.37
C SER A 226 -0.81 -13.01 -0.33
N LEU A 227 -0.63 -12.61 0.92
CA LEU A 227 0.01 -13.43 1.94
C LEU A 227 -1.01 -13.92 2.98
N GLU A 228 -0.94 -15.20 3.32
CA GLU A 228 -1.68 -15.75 4.47
C GLU A 228 -1.02 -15.34 5.77
N SER A 229 0.30 -15.50 5.85
CA SER A 229 1.13 -14.98 6.92
C SER A 229 2.38 -14.30 6.36
N LEU A 230 2.92 -13.35 7.11
CA LEU A 230 4.19 -12.67 6.80
C LEU A 230 5.11 -12.78 8.01
N GLU A 231 6.30 -13.30 7.79
CA GLU A 231 7.33 -13.42 8.82
C GLU A 231 8.36 -12.31 8.69
N PHE A 232 8.82 -11.75 9.81
CA PHE A 232 9.89 -10.75 9.82
C PHE A 232 11.18 -11.25 9.13
N ALA A 233 11.48 -12.55 9.26
CA ALA A 233 12.66 -13.15 8.62
C ALA A 233 12.68 -12.94 7.10
N PHE A 234 11.52 -13.10 6.44
CA PHE A 234 11.41 -12.85 5.00
C PHE A 234 11.65 -11.36 4.67
N LEU A 235 11.11 -10.42 5.46
CA LEU A 235 11.36 -8.99 5.25
C LEU A 235 12.84 -8.62 5.36
N ARG A 236 13.55 -9.24 6.31
CA ARG A 236 15.00 -9.12 6.46
C ARG A 236 15.73 -9.68 5.24
N ASP A 237 15.29 -10.81 4.70
CA ASP A 237 15.93 -11.38 3.51
C ASP A 237 15.66 -10.53 2.26
N VAL A 238 14.47 -9.93 2.15
CA VAL A 238 14.15 -8.93 1.12
C VAL A 238 15.02 -7.67 1.24
N SER A 239 15.35 -7.23 2.46
CA SER A 239 16.25 -6.08 2.66
C SER A 239 17.69 -6.33 2.23
N ALA A 240 18.08 -7.59 2.12
CA ALA A 240 19.39 -7.99 1.61
C ALA A 240 19.49 -7.94 0.08
N LEU A 241 18.40 -7.71 -0.65
CA LEU A 241 18.41 -7.60 -2.11
C LEU A 241 19.20 -6.34 -2.56
N PRO A 242 20.29 -6.50 -3.34
CA PRO A 242 21.25 -5.42 -3.56
C PRO A 242 20.76 -4.34 -4.52
N GLU A 243 19.87 -4.68 -5.45
CA GLU A 243 19.34 -3.76 -6.47
C GLU A 243 17.91 -3.28 -6.19
N LEU A 244 17.32 -3.64 -5.05
CA LEU A 244 15.93 -3.28 -4.76
C LEU A 244 15.78 -1.76 -4.59
N GLU A 245 15.07 -1.14 -5.53
CA GLU A 245 14.83 0.31 -5.61
C GLU A 245 13.41 0.68 -5.15
N SER A 246 12.43 -0.22 -5.34
CA SER A 246 11.05 -0.03 -4.93
C SER A 246 10.48 -1.27 -4.25
N LEU A 247 9.91 -1.06 -3.06
CA LEU A 247 9.22 -2.08 -2.29
C LEU A 247 7.80 -1.61 -1.95
N MET A 248 6.83 -2.41 -2.35
CA MET A 248 5.42 -2.22 -1.99
C MET A 248 4.95 -3.44 -1.21
N ILE A 249 4.50 -3.23 0.02
CA ILE A 249 3.93 -4.26 0.90
C ILE A 249 2.52 -3.82 1.24
N ASP A 250 1.53 -4.51 0.69
CA ASP A 250 0.13 -4.38 1.04
C ASP A 250 -0.34 -5.71 1.60
N VAL A 251 -0.60 -5.73 2.90
CA VAL A 251 -0.78 -6.92 3.73
C VAL A 251 -1.95 -6.70 4.69
N ARG A 252 -3.01 -6.09 4.16
CA ARG A 252 -4.23 -5.71 4.90
C ARG A 252 -4.94 -6.87 5.59
N THR A 253 -4.83 -8.08 5.06
CA THR A 253 -5.51 -9.26 5.60
C THR A 253 -4.53 -10.33 6.10
N THR A 254 -3.25 -10.03 6.18
CA THR A 254 -2.18 -11.01 6.44
C THR A 254 -1.87 -11.09 7.93
N GLU A 255 -1.72 -12.31 8.44
CA GLU A 255 -1.26 -12.50 9.82
C GLU A 255 0.24 -12.24 9.92
N TYR A 256 0.66 -11.39 10.86
CA TYR A 256 2.07 -11.04 11.02
C TYR A 256 2.72 -11.82 12.16
N THR A 257 3.87 -12.44 11.87
CA THR A 257 4.75 -13.00 12.89
C THR A 257 5.90 -12.03 13.16
N PRO A 258 5.86 -11.29 14.30
CA PRO A 258 6.83 -10.25 14.61
C PRO A 258 8.22 -10.83 14.89
N ARG A 259 9.23 -9.96 14.92
CA ARG A 259 10.60 -10.33 15.28
C ARG A 259 10.65 -11.04 16.65
N PRO A 260 11.37 -12.17 16.78
CA PRO A 260 11.60 -12.79 18.09
C PRO A 260 12.40 -11.86 19.01
N LEU A 261 11.95 -11.68 20.26
CA LEU A 261 12.59 -10.82 21.26
C LEU A 261 14.05 -11.21 21.56
N HIS A 262 14.45 -12.44 21.28
CA HIS A 262 15.81 -12.93 21.57
C HIS A 262 16.85 -12.56 20.51
N ASP A 263 16.45 -12.00 19.35
CA ASP A 263 17.37 -11.71 18.24
C ASP A 263 18.03 -10.31 18.33
N ILE A 264 17.97 -9.63 19.49
CA ILE A 264 18.41 -8.23 19.66
C ILE A 264 19.94 -8.08 19.57
N SER A 265 20.72 -9.15 19.74
CA SER A 265 22.17 -9.07 19.97
C SER A 265 23.03 -8.82 18.73
N THR A 266 22.48 -8.85 17.52
CA THR A 266 23.24 -8.52 16.31
C THR A 266 22.82 -7.15 15.78
N PRO A 267 23.69 -6.12 15.81
CA PRO A 267 23.40 -4.87 15.12
C PRO A 267 23.32 -5.18 13.63
N ASN A 268 22.08 -5.27 13.14
CA ASN A 268 21.74 -5.67 11.78
C ASN A 268 22.49 -4.79 10.78
N THR A 269 23.48 -5.37 10.12
CA THR A 269 24.27 -4.75 9.04
C THR A 269 23.56 -4.83 7.69
N MET A 270 22.30 -5.28 7.67
CA MET A 270 21.50 -5.50 6.46
C MET A 270 20.30 -4.55 6.40
N SER A 271 20.57 -3.32 6.01
CA SER A 271 19.55 -2.37 5.56
C SER A 271 19.43 -2.45 4.03
N PHE A 272 18.28 -2.01 3.51
CA PHE A 272 18.12 -1.82 2.07
C PHE A 272 19.20 -0.86 1.54
N ARG A 273 19.97 -1.29 0.54
CA ARG A 273 21.10 -0.49 0.04
C ARG A 273 20.71 0.57 -0.98
N ARG A 274 19.67 0.31 -1.78
CA ARG A 274 19.30 1.14 -2.94
C ARG A 274 17.82 1.50 -2.97
N LEU A 275 17.09 1.25 -1.89
CA LEU A 275 15.65 1.47 -1.83
C LEU A 275 15.36 2.97 -1.81
N GLN A 276 14.65 3.43 -2.84
CA GLN A 276 14.25 4.82 -3.01
C GLN A 276 12.77 5.02 -2.71
N LYS A 277 11.95 4.00 -2.92
CA LYS A 277 10.50 4.04 -2.75
C LYS A 277 10.00 2.91 -1.86
N LEU A 278 9.35 3.28 -0.77
CA LEU A 278 8.73 2.36 0.18
C LEU A 278 7.24 2.65 0.29
N THR A 279 6.40 1.66 0.04
CA THR A 279 4.95 1.74 0.24
C THR A 279 4.50 0.62 1.16
N ILE A 280 3.87 0.96 2.28
CA ILE A 280 3.39 0.00 3.29
C ILE A 280 1.91 0.24 3.55
N VAL A 281 1.09 -0.76 3.29
CA VAL A 281 -0.33 -0.82 3.65
C VAL A 281 -0.49 -2.00 4.61
N ALA A 282 -0.41 -1.73 5.91
CA ALA A 282 -0.29 -2.77 6.92
C ALA A 282 -0.79 -2.29 8.29
N ASN A 283 -0.88 -3.22 9.24
CA ASN A 283 -1.04 -2.87 10.65
C ASN A 283 0.25 -2.27 11.23
N ILE A 284 0.14 -1.71 12.44
CA ILE A 284 1.24 -0.97 13.06
C ILE A 284 2.45 -1.84 13.41
N ALA A 285 2.26 -3.13 13.68
CA ALA A 285 3.35 -4.03 14.06
C ALA A 285 4.34 -4.25 12.92
N ILE A 286 3.83 -4.50 11.70
CA ILE A 286 4.65 -4.66 10.50
C ILE A 286 5.40 -3.36 10.20
N MET A 287 4.69 -2.22 10.25
CA MET A 287 5.30 -0.91 10.02
C MET A 287 6.44 -0.64 11.02
N ALA A 288 6.22 -0.94 12.30
CA ALA A 288 7.22 -0.71 13.33
C ALA A 288 8.50 -1.51 13.09
N ASP A 289 8.37 -2.80 12.75
CA ASP A 289 9.52 -3.65 12.48
C ASP A 289 10.29 -3.22 11.22
N ILE A 290 9.60 -2.85 10.14
CA ILE A 290 10.25 -2.34 8.93
C ILE A 290 10.97 -1.03 9.22
N ILE A 291 10.28 -0.07 9.87
CA ILE A 291 10.79 1.28 10.09
C ILE A 291 11.98 1.27 11.05
N ARG A 292 11.91 0.51 12.15
CA ARG A 292 12.97 0.50 13.17
C ARG A 292 14.19 -0.33 12.80
N TYR A 293 14.02 -1.38 12.00
CA TYR A 293 15.09 -2.35 11.77
C TYR A 293 15.60 -2.44 10.34
N LEU A 294 14.78 -2.08 9.35
CA LEU A 294 15.13 -2.26 7.95
C LEU A 294 15.21 -0.94 7.18
N PHE A 295 14.62 0.14 7.70
CA PHE A 295 14.49 1.42 7.00
C PHE A 295 15.83 2.04 6.63
N PRO A 296 16.05 2.35 5.35
CA PRO A 296 17.33 2.88 4.90
C PRO A 296 17.34 4.42 4.89
N SER A 297 18.53 5.00 4.92
CA SER A 297 18.69 6.46 4.94
C SER A 297 18.49 7.13 3.57
N GLU A 298 18.46 6.35 2.48
CA GLU A 298 18.38 6.84 1.10
C GLU A 298 16.95 6.90 0.53
N VAL A 299 15.91 6.54 1.32
CA VAL A 299 14.52 6.60 0.83
C VAL A 299 14.13 8.04 0.50
N LYS A 300 13.55 8.23 -0.68
CA LYS A 300 13.02 9.50 -1.16
C LYS A 300 11.50 9.55 -1.08
N GLU A 301 10.84 8.42 -1.31
CA GLU A 301 9.39 8.30 -1.31
C GLU A 301 8.94 7.28 -0.27
N VAL A 302 8.13 7.74 0.69
CA VAL A 302 7.48 6.88 1.68
C VAL A 302 5.97 7.07 1.59
N SER A 303 5.25 5.96 1.50
CA SER A 303 3.79 5.94 1.59
C SER A 303 3.38 4.95 2.68
N LEU A 304 2.72 5.42 3.73
CA LEU A 304 2.23 4.61 4.83
C LEU A 304 0.71 4.68 4.88
N THR A 305 0.06 3.52 4.87
CA THR A 305 -1.39 3.41 5.05
C THR A 305 -1.66 2.51 6.24
N LEU A 306 -2.03 3.12 7.38
CA LEU A 306 -2.31 2.39 8.61
C LEU A 306 -3.64 1.64 8.47
N VAL A 307 -3.58 0.31 8.56
CA VAL A 307 -4.74 -0.58 8.56
C VAL A 307 -5.11 -0.86 10.00
N GLN A 308 -6.28 -0.40 10.42
CA GLN A 308 -6.76 -0.62 11.78
C GLN A 308 -7.57 -1.91 11.85
N GLU A 309 -6.99 -2.93 12.47
CA GLU A 309 -7.65 -4.21 12.71
C GLU A 309 -8.40 -4.20 14.04
N GLU A 310 -9.48 -5.00 14.15
CA GLU A 310 -10.25 -5.15 15.39
C GLU A 310 -9.51 -5.97 16.46
N ARG A 311 -8.57 -6.81 16.03
CA ARG A 311 -7.88 -7.72 16.94
C ARG A 311 -6.88 -6.93 17.77
N GLN A 312 -6.88 -7.15 19.08
CA GLN A 312 -5.84 -6.65 19.98
C GLN A 312 -4.49 -7.07 19.42
N ILE A 313 -3.74 -6.11 18.90
CA ILE A 313 -2.35 -6.33 18.53
C ILE A 313 -1.59 -6.31 19.84
N ALA A 314 -0.94 -7.43 20.19
CA ALA A 314 0.03 -7.41 21.27
C ALA A 314 1.17 -6.49 20.85
N LEU A 315 1.07 -5.20 21.20
CA LEU A 315 2.09 -4.22 20.89
C LEU A 315 3.38 -4.69 21.58
N PRO A 316 4.53 -4.72 20.86
CA PRO A 316 5.81 -4.94 21.49
C PRO A 316 6.13 -3.72 22.36
N CYS A 317 5.68 -3.73 23.61
CA CYS A 317 5.82 -2.63 24.56
C CYS A 317 7.26 -2.45 25.09
N HIS A 318 8.25 -3.19 24.58
CA HIS A 318 9.64 -3.06 25.01
C HIS A 318 10.34 -1.89 24.30
N ARG A 319 9.95 -0.67 24.66
CA ARG A 319 10.91 0.44 24.64
C ARG A 319 11.64 0.34 25.97
N ASP A 320 12.92 -0.04 25.94
CA ASP A 320 13.76 0.03 27.14
C ASP A 320 13.88 1.51 27.52
N GLU A 321 12.99 1.98 28.41
CA GLU A 321 12.93 3.36 28.92
C GLU A 321 14.29 3.86 29.44
N ASN A 322 15.21 2.95 29.73
CA ASN A 322 16.59 3.25 30.13
C ASN A 322 17.50 3.80 29.02
N THR A 323 17.06 3.89 27.75
CA THR A 323 17.87 4.49 26.66
C THR A 323 17.54 5.94 26.33
N GLU A 324 16.51 6.53 26.95
CA GLU A 324 16.07 7.91 26.63
C GLU A 324 16.98 9.03 27.12
N SER A 325 18.01 8.75 27.92
CA SER A 325 18.89 9.81 28.44
C SER A 325 20.02 10.24 27.49
N LYS A 326 20.09 9.75 26.24
CA LYS A 326 21.20 10.07 25.31
C LYS A 326 20.85 10.41 23.86
N SER A 327 19.59 10.50 23.44
CA SER A 327 19.25 10.95 22.08
C SER A 327 19.28 12.49 21.97
N GLY A 328 20.47 13.08 22.07
CA GLY A 328 20.71 14.42 21.55
C GLY A 328 20.75 14.37 20.02
N CYS A 329 19.58 14.39 19.38
CA CYS A 329 19.46 14.51 17.93
C CYS A 329 18.72 15.80 17.57
N LEU A 330 19.25 16.45 16.53
CA LEU A 330 18.85 17.70 15.87
C LEU A 330 19.32 19.06 16.44
N SER A 331 19.66 19.22 17.73
CA SER A 331 20.22 20.50 18.22
C SER A 331 21.74 20.56 18.38
N ASP A 332 22.46 19.43 18.52
CA ASP A 332 23.88 19.46 18.96
C ASP A 332 24.94 19.01 17.93
N ARG A 333 24.59 18.85 16.65
CA ARG A 333 25.54 18.34 15.62
C ARG A 333 26.62 19.34 15.14
N GLN A 334 26.88 20.44 15.85
CA GLN A 334 27.91 21.43 15.49
C GLN A 334 28.96 21.80 16.56
N LYS A 335 29.10 21.08 17.69
CA LYS A 335 30.21 21.34 18.62
C LYS A 335 30.97 20.08 19.04
N ALA A 336 32.29 20.10 18.81
CA ALA A 336 33.23 19.06 19.23
C ALA A 336 33.28 18.94 20.78
N PRO A 337 33.46 17.73 21.35
CA PRO A 337 33.42 17.58 22.79
C PRO A 337 34.80 17.74 23.46
N VAL A 338 34.81 18.57 24.50
CA VAL A 338 35.77 18.56 25.60
C VAL A 338 35.22 17.65 26.70
N SER A 339 36.10 16.83 27.27
CA SER A 339 35.86 15.83 28.32
C SER A 339 35.37 16.40 29.65
N SER A 340 34.47 15.69 30.37
CA SER A 340 34.73 15.22 31.76
C SER A 340 33.53 14.52 32.45
N THR A 341 33.82 13.31 32.97
CA THR A 341 33.48 12.68 34.29
C THR A 341 32.06 12.65 34.90
N THR A 342 31.54 11.42 34.96
CA THR A 342 30.98 10.64 36.11
C THR A 342 30.30 11.33 37.29
N GLU A 343 29.04 10.92 37.53
CA GLU A 343 28.52 10.67 38.89
C GLU A 343 27.40 9.61 38.87
N ASP A 344 27.30 8.88 39.97
CA ASP A 344 26.76 7.53 40.15
C ASP A 344 25.58 7.59 41.14
N GLN A 345 24.37 7.19 40.77
CA GLN A 345 23.25 7.04 41.72
C GLN A 345 22.35 5.84 41.38
N ARG A 346 22.36 4.88 42.30
CA ARG A 346 21.44 3.74 42.42
C ARG A 346 20.11 4.19 43.01
N VAL A 347 19.00 3.74 42.43
CA VAL A 347 17.71 3.63 43.11
C VAL A 347 17.10 2.25 42.81
N ASP A 348 16.82 1.51 43.88
CA ASP A 348 16.08 0.25 43.90
C ASP A 348 14.57 0.52 43.81
N THR A 349 13.86 -0.19 42.94
CA THR A 349 12.40 -0.36 43.02
C THR A 349 12.00 -1.80 42.67
N SER A 350 11.42 -2.48 43.65
CA SER A 350 10.84 -3.81 43.58
C SER A 350 9.46 -3.80 42.91
N ILE A 351 9.26 -4.65 41.90
CA ILE A 351 7.99 -4.84 41.18
C ILE A 351 7.27 -6.10 41.69
N TRP A 352 5.97 -5.97 41.93
CA TRP A 352 5.04 -7.08 42.20
C TRP A 352 4.50 -7.64 40.87
N THR A 353 4.69 -8.94 40.63
CA THR A 353 4.04 -9.70 39.55
C THR A 353 2.71 -10.27 40.01
N ILE A 354 1.63 -10.01 39.28
CA ILE A 354 0.37 -10.76 39.37
C ILE A 354 0.22 -11.58 38.08
N SER A 355 0.29 -12.90 38.22
CA SER A 355 0.00 -13.89 37.18
C SER A 355 -1.51 -14.14 37.14
N SER A 356 -2.09 -14.13 35.94
CA SER A 356 -3.46 -14.61 35.71
C SER A 356 -3.46 -15.56 34.52
N ALA A 357 -3.58 -16.86 34.81
CA ALA A 357 -3.87 -17.90 33.84
C ALA A 357 -5.37 -18.20 33.88
N SER A 358 -6.02 -18.18 32.71
CA SER A 358 -7.39 -18.69 32.55
C SER A 358 -7.52 -19.40 31.20
N SER A 359 -7.50 -20.73 31.26
CA SER A 359 -7.86 -21.62 30.15
C SER A 359 -9.38 -21.74 30.11
N VAL A 360 -10.01 -21.47 28.97
CA VAL A 360 -11.43 -21.75 28.74
C VAL A 360 -11.56 -22.85 27.68
N ARG A 361 -12.32 -23.89 28.06
CA ARG A 361 -12.68 -25.05 27.24
C ARG A 361 -13.75 -24.67 26.22
N GLU A 362 -13.54 -25.08 24.97
CA GLU A 362 -14.57 -25.12 23.92
C GLU A 362 -15.61 -26.21 24.22
N LEU A 363 -16.88 -25.89 24.00
CA LEU A 363 -17.99 -26.83 23.92
C LEU A 363 -18.76 -26.57 22.62
N ASP A 364 -18.99 -27.66 21.89
CA ASP A 364 -19.65 -27.72 20.59
C ASP A 364 -21.06 -27.14 20.57
N ALA A 365 -21.40 -26.44 19.47
CA ALA A 365 -22.75 -26.02 19.13
C ALA A 365 -23.24 -26.74 17.86
N PRO A 366 -24.45 -27.33 17.83
CA PRO A 366 -24.99 -27.94 16.62
C PRO A 366 -25.72 -26.93 15.73
N SER A 367 -25.57 -27.14 14.43
CA SER A 367 -26.18 -26.37 13.36
C SER A 367 -27.71 -26.40 13.39
N SER A 368 -28.36 -25.24 13.27
CA SER A 368 -29.72 -25.15 12.73
C SER A 368 -29.88 -23.88 11.89
N LYS A 369 -30.59 -24.04 10.77
CA LYS A 369 -30.79 -23.07 9.69
C LYS A 369 -31.72 -21.92 10.13
N PRO A 370 -31.56 -20.70 9.62
CA PRO A 370 -32.46 -19.60 9.97
C PRO A 370 -33.74 -19.66 9.10
N THR A 371 -34.87 -19.85 9.76
CA THR A 371 -36.20 -19.58 9.21
C THR A 371 -36.48 -18.09 9.35
N ILE A 372 -36.67 -17.40 8.22
CA ILE A 372 -37.04 -15.99 8.15
C ILE A 372 -38.48 -15.83 8.65
N TYR A 373 -38.64 -15.28 9.86
CA TYR A 373 -39.92 -14.74 10.32
C TYR A 373 -39.94 -13.23 10.07
N GLN A 374 -40.86 -12.80 9.21
CA GLN A 374 -41.27 -11.40 9.09
C GLN A 374 -41.88 -10.96 10.42
N THR A 375 -41.22 -10.06 11.13
CA THR A 375 -41.79 -9.37 12.28
C THR A 375 -42.78 -8.32 11.77
N SER A 376 -44.06 -8.66 11.86
CA SER A 376 -45.15 -7.69 11.82
C SER A 376 -44.94 -6.68 12.94
N ARG A 377 -45.05 -5.41 12.56
CA ARG A 377 -45.04 -4.22 13.41
C ARG A 377 -46.08 -4.40 14.52
N ASP A 378 -45.64 -4.59 15.76
CA ASP A 378 -46.51 -4.60 16.93
C ASP A 378 -47.17 -3.22 17.08
N GLU A 379 -48.40 -3.11 16.58
CA GLU A 379 -49.35 -2.15 17.08
C GLU A 379 -49.52 -2.42 18.57
N LYS A 380 -49.15 -1.44 19.39
CA LYS A 380 -49.47 -1.40 20.83
C LYS A 380 -50.99 -1.46 20.97
N GLN A 381 -51.55 -2.67 21.03
CA GLN A 381 -52.90 -2.83 21.54
C GLN A 381 -52.88 -2.38 23.00
N PRO A 382 -53.78 -1.46 23.41
CA PRO A 382 -53.98 -1.18 24.81
C PRO A 382 -54.40 -2.50 25.47
N PHE A 383 -53.69 -2.88 26.52
CA PHE A 383 -54.02 -4.03 27.34
C PHE A 383 -55.42 -3.77 27.93
N GLU A 384 -56.45 -4.33 27.28
CA GLU A 384 -57.82 -4.29 27.80
C GLU A 384 -57.84 -5.11 29.08
N TRP A 385 -58.06 -4.42 30.20
CA TRP A 385 -58.41 -5.05 31.46
C TRP A 385 -59.82 -5.62 31.29
N GLU A 386 -59.94 -6.87 30.86
CA GLU A 386 -61.18 -7.61 31.07
C GLU A 386 -61.43 -7.64 32.58
N HIS A 387 -62.48 -6.92 33.00
CA HIS A 387 -63.05 -7.04 34.35
C HIS A 387 -63.54 -8.47 34.54
N ARG A 388 -62.66 -9.37 34.98
CA ARG A 388 -63.08 -10.64 35.56
C ARG A 388 -63.64 -10.37 36.94
N GLU A 389 -64.91 -10.70 37.08
CA GLU A 389 -65.62 -10.62 38.35
C GLU A 389 -64.92 -11.53 39.38
N MET A 390 -64.66 -10.93 40.53
CA MET A 390 -64.10 -11.55 41.72
C MET A 390 -65.15 -12.51 42.30
N GLU A 391 -65.08 -13.81 41.98
CA GLU A 391 -65.86 -14.83 42.69
C GLU A 391 -65.21 -15.09 44.05
N CYS A 392 -65.97 -14.82 45.11
CA CYS A 392 -65.63 -15.14 46.49
C CYS A 392 -66.07 -16.58 46.75
N ASP A 393 -65.17 -17.43 47.26
CA ASP A 393 -65.60 -18.77 47.68
C ASP A 393 -66.52 -18.66 48.92
N ASP A 394 -67.34 -19.69 49.15
CA ASP A 394 -68.31 -19.73 50.26
C ASP A 394 -67.65 -19.70 51.67
N LYS A 395 -66.32 -19.64 51.75
CA LYS A 395 -65.56 -19.52 53.00
C LYS A 395 -64.98 -18.12 53.22
N GLY A 396 -65.16 -17.20 52.27
CA GLY A 396 -64.65 -15.83 52.38
C GLY A 396 -63.13 -15.74 52.29
N GLU A 397 -62.45 -16.76 51.74
CA GLU A 397 -61.02 -16.70 51.46
C GLU A 397 -60.80 -16.36 49.98
N TRP A 398 -60.26 -15.17 49.73
CA TRP A 398 -59.81 -14.77 48.40
C TRP A 398 -58.58 -15.59 48.00
N ILE A 399 -58.78 -16.67 47.23
CA ILE A 399 -57.68 -17.47 46.69
C ILE A 399 -57.16 -16.79 45.41
N TRP A 400 -56.04 -16.06 45.55
CA TRP A 400 -55.33 -15.43 44.42
C TRP A 400 -54.60 -16.46 43.56
N GLU A 401 -55.30 -17.19 42.68
CA GLU A 401 -54.61 -18.05 41.70
C GLU A 401 -53.98 -17.27 40.53
N GLU A 402 -54.46 -16.05 40.24
CA GLU A 402 -53.91 -15.18 39.18
C GLU A 402 -52.59 -14.47 39.56
N GLY A 403 -52.18 -14.48 40.84
CA GLY A 403 -50.93 -13.85 41.28
C GLY A 403 -49.65 -14.58 40.81
N ARG A 404 -49.75 -15.86 40.45
CA ARG A 404 -48.58 -16.66 40.01
C ARG A 404 -48.11 -16.33 38.60
N GLY A 405 -49.02 -15.93 37.70
CA GLY A 405 -48.67 -15.57 36.31
C GLY A 405 -48.00 -14.19 36.18
N TRP A 406 -48.42 -13.21 36.98
CA TRP A 406 -47.81 -11.87 36.97
C TRP A 406 -46.39 -11.88 37.56
N PHE A 407 -46.15 -12.70 38.57
CA PHE A 407 -44.83 -12.85 39.17
C PHE A 407 -43.82 -13.43 38.17
N THR A 408 -44.23 -14.44 37.38
CA THR A 408 -43.34 -15.04 36.36
C THR A 408 -43.05 -14.07 35.22
N VAL A 409 -44.03 -13.30 34.75
CA VAL A 409 -43.82 -12.28 33.70
C VAL A 409 -42.92 -11.14 34.20
N ALA A 410 -43.12 -10.64 35.41
CA ALA A 410 -42.26 -9.60 36.00
C ALA A 410 -40.83 -10.12 36.21
N GLN A 411 -40.67 -11.38 36.63
CA GLN A 411 -39.36 -12.01 36.78
C GLN A 411 -38.66 -12.20 35.43
N GLN A 412 -39.37 -12.61 34.39
CA GLN A 412 -38.83 -12.72 33.03
C GLN A 412 -38.45 -11.35 32.45
N ALA A 413 -39.27 -10.32 32.66
CA ALA A 413 -38.95 -8.96 32.24
C ALA A 413 -37.71 -8.42 32.95
N LYS A 414 -37.59 -8.66 34.27
CA LYS A 414 -36.40 -8.30 35.05
C LYS A 414 -35.16 -9.03 34.55
N GLN A 415 -35.22 -10.34 34.33
CA GLN A 415 -34.10 -11.11 33.78
C GLN A 415 -33.70 -10.62 32.38
N LYS A 416 -34.68 -10.33 31.51
CA LYS A 416 -34.42 -9.79 30.17
C LYS A 416 -33.74 -8.42 30.25
N GLU A 417 -34.15 -7.58 31.18
CA GLU A 417 -33.53 -6.27 31.42
C GLU A 417 -32.12 -6.41 31.99
N GLU A 418 -31.89 -7.30 32.95
CA GLU A 418 -30.56 -7.61 33.49
C GLU A 418 -29.62 -8.12 32.40
N VAL A 419 -30.08 -9.02 31.52
CA VAL A 419 -29.31 -9.50 30.36
C VAL A 419 -29.02 -8.36 29.39
N ARG A 420 -29.98 -7.46 29.15
CA ARG A 420 -29.79 -6.29 28.28
C ARG A 420 -28.76 -5.32 28.85
N GLN A 421 -28.81 -5.08 30.17
CA GLN A 421 -27.85 -4.23 30.87
C GLN A 421 -26.45 -4.85 30.90
N ALA A 422 -26.36 -6.15 31.17
CA ALA A 422 -25.09 -6.89 31.15
C ALA A 422 -24.43 -6.84 29.77
N ARG A 423 -25.21 -7.09 28.70
CA ARG A 423 -24.72 -6.98 27.32
C ARG A 423 -24.29 -5.55 26.96
N ALA A 424 -25.07 -4.54 27.36
CA ALA A 424 -24.71 -3.14 27.11
C ALA A 424 -23.43 -2.73 27.86
N ALA A 425 -23.21 -3.25 29.08
CA ALA A 425 -22.00 -3.02 29.85
C ALA A 425 -20.78 -3.72 29.23
N GLU A 426 -20.94 -4.94 28.73
CA GLU A 426 -19.89 -5.67 28.02
C GLU A 426 -19.51 -4.98 26.70
N GLU A 427 -20.51 -4.54 25.91
CA GLU A 427 -20.29 -3.77 24.69
C GLU A 427 -19.61 -2.41 24.98
N ALA A 428 -19.95 -1.73 26.08
CA ALA A 428 -19.30 -0.50 26.49
C ALA A 428 -17.84 -0.72 26.89
N LYS A 429 -17.54 -1.79 27.64
CA LYS A 429 -16.18 -2.18 28.01
C LYS A 429 -15.33 -2.51 26.77
N LEU A 430 -15.87 -3.30 25.85
CA LEU A 430 -15.19 -3.63 24.60
C LEU A 430 -14.88 -2.37 23.79
N ARG A 431 -15.82 -1.40 23.71
CA ARG A 431 -15.59 -0.12 23.04
C ARG A 431 -14.48 0.70 23.69
N GLU A 432 -14.41 0.75 25.02
CA GLU A 432 -13.35 1.46 25.75
C GLU A 432 -11.98 0.82 25.49
N GLU A 433 -11.89 -0.52 25.53
CA GLU A 433 -10.69 -1.27 25.19
C GLU A 433 -10.24 -1.04 23.74
N THR A 434 -11.16 -1.15 22.77
CA THR A 434 -10.88 -0.85 21.35
C THR A 434 -10.43 0.60 21.15
N THR A 435 -11.04 1.55 21.85
CA THR A 435 -10.66 2.97 21.75
C THR A 435 -9.24 3.20 22.26
N THR A 436 -8.89 2.59 23.39
CA THR A 436 -7.56 2.68 23.99
C THR A 436 -6.50 2.06 23.08
N ASP A 437 -6.80 0.91 22.48
CA ASP A 437 -5.91 0.26 21.52
C ASP A 437 -5.67 1.16 20.30
N ILE A 438 -6.72 1.73 19.71
CA ILE A 438 -6.56 2.61 18.54
C ILE A 438 -5.75 3.86 18.86
N ILE A 439 -5.95 4.50 20.03
CA ILE A 439 -5.12 5.64 20.48
C ILE A 439 -3.65 5.23 20.57
N SER A 440 -3.38 4.03 21.09
CA SER A 440 -2.03 3.49 21.21
C SER A 440 -1.40 3.25 19.84
N GLN A 441 -2.16 2.68 18.89
CA GLN A 441 -1.69 2.48 17.51
C GLN A 441 -1.40 3.81 16.79
N VAL A 442 -2.25 4.82 16.95
CA VAL A 442 -2.04 6.16 16.37
C VAL A 442 -0.81 6.85 16.97
N SER A 443 -0.64 6.75 18.30
CA SER A 443 0.54 7.28 18.98
C SER A 443 1.82 6.60 18.51
N LEU A 444 1.80 5.26 18.36
CA LEU A 444 2.92 4.52 17.82
C LEU A 444 3.19 4.89 16.36
N PHE A 445 2.16 5.07 15.55
CA PHE A 445 2.29 5.51 14.16
C PHE A 445 3.01 6.86 14.04
N ALA A 446 2.66 7.81 14.90
CA ALA A 446 3.32 9.10 14.98
C ALA A 446 4.81 8.97 15.36
N LEU A 447 5.15 8.12 16.33
CA LEU A 447 6.56 7.83 16.67
C LEU A 447 7.32 7.22 15.49
N LEU A 448 6.69 6.34 14.71
CA LEU A 448 7.33 5.75 13.53
C LEU A 448 7.60 6.80 12.44
N ILE A 449 6.74 7.80 12.31
CA ILE A 449 7.00 8.93 11.42
C ILE A 449 8.21 9.70 11.89
N GLU A 450 8.33 9.98 13.19
CA GLU A 450 9.51 10.66 13.75
C GLU A 450 10.80 9.84 13.51
N ASP A 451 10.74 8.52 13.66
CA ASP A 451 11.84 7.60 13.32
C ASP A 451 12.23 7.73 11.84
N ILE A 452 11.24 7.81 10.92
CA ILE A 452 11.48 8.03 9.48
C ILE A 452 12.16 9.37 9.23
N LEU A 453 11.66 10.46 9.82
CA LEU A 453 12.21 11.80 9.64
C LEU A 453 13.64 11.91 10.16
N CYS A 454 13.97 11.17 11.22
CA CYS A 454 15.33 11.06 11.74
C CYS A 454 16.25 10.22 10.84
N GLY A 455 15.72 9.17 10.22
CA GLY A 455 16.49 8.22 9.39
C GLY A 455 16.70 8.65 7.95
N ALA A 456 15.69 9.24 7.29
CA ALA A 456 15.69 9.56 5.87
C ALA A 456 16.03 11.03 5.60
N ALA A 457 17.32 11.36 5.62
CA ALA A 457 17.81 12.72 5.35
C ALA A 457 17.42 13.28 3.95
N ASN A 458 17.01 12.43 3.01
CA ASN A 458 16.64 12.80 1.65
C ASN A 458 15.16 12.54 1.35
N LEU A 459 14.29 12.49 2.36
CA LEU A 459 12.87 12.27 2.16
C LEU A 459 12.26 13.45 1.38
N GLU A 460 11.70 13.16 0.21
CA GLU A 460 11.07 14.16 -0.67
C GLU A 460 9.55 14.03 -0.71
N ILE A 461 9.02 12.81 -0.63
CA ILE A 461 7.60 12.51 -0.72
C ILE A 461 7.18 11.69 0.49
N LEU A 462 6.20 12.19 1.23
CA LEU A 462 5.53 11.45 2.30
C LEU A 462 4.01 11.45 2.08
N VAL A 463 3.46 10.25 1.94
CA VAL A 463 2.02 10.01 1.87
C VAL A 463 1.60 9.25 3.12
N LEU A 464 0.68 9.83 3.87
CA LEU A 464 0.12 9.26 5.08
C LEU A 464 -1.36 9.03 4.86
N ASP A 465 -1.79 7.81 5.11
CA ASP A 465 -3.15 7.38 4.88
C ASP A 465 -3.62 6.46 6.00
N ARG A 466 -4.92 6.34 6.17
CA ARG A 466 -5.57 5.50 7.16
C ARG A 466 -6.70 4.74 6.52
N LEU A 467 -6.70 3.42 6.71
CA LEU A 467 -7.77 2.53 6.29
C LEU A 467 -8.53 2.03 7.50
N GLU A 468 -9.79 2.42 7.58
CA GLU A 468 -10.73 1.88 8.55
C GLU A 468 -11.38 0.60 8.00
N THR A 469 -11.50 -0.42 8.85
CA THR A 469 -12.33 -1.58 8.51
C THR A 469 -13.80 -1.18 8.54
N PRO A 470 -14.67 -1.82 7.74
CA PRO A 470 -16.11 -1.49 7.70
C PRO A 470 -16.80 -1.52 9.06
N TYR A 471 -16.26 -2.30 10.01
CA TYR A 471 -16.74 -2.38 11.37
C TYR A 471 -16.34 -1.17 12.22
N LEU A 472 -15.07 -0.73 12.15
CA LEU A 472 -14.62 0.47 12.84
C LEU A 472 -15.40 1.70 12.39
N SER A 473 -15.71 1.81 11.10
CA SER A 473 -16.55 2.90 10.61
C SER A 473 -17.95 2.89 11.22
N ARG A 474 -18.52 1.71 11.57
CA ARG A 474 -19.81 1.63 12.29
C ARG A 474 -19.68 2.09 13.74
N ILE A 475 -18.64 1.64 14.45
CA ILE A 475 -18.38 2.06 15.84
C ILE A 475 -18.21 3.58 15.90
N LEU A 476 -17.37 4.14 15.02
CA LEU A 476 -17.06 5.56 14.97
C LEU A 476 -18.29 6.40 14.61
N SER A 477 -19.14 5.91 13.71
CA SER A 477 -20.39 6.61 13.34
C SER A 477 -21.39 6.72 14.50
N ASP A 478 -21.46 5.69 15.37
CA ASP A 478 -22.41 5.65 16.48
C ASP A 478 -21.90 6.35 17.74
N SER A 479 -20.58 6.50 17.86
CA SER A 479 -19.95 7.06 19.04
C SER A 479 -19.81 8.58 18.93
N LYS A 480 -20.09 9.31 20.03
CA LYS A 480 -19.61 10.70 20.21
C LYS A 480 -18.09 10.77 20.39
N LEU A 481 -17.38 9.65 20.21
CA LEU A 481 -15.94 9.65 20.35
C LEU A 481 -15.41 10.49 19.21
N ASN A 482 -14.60 11.49 19.59
CA ASN A 482 -13.90 12.26 18.60
C ASN A 482 -13.07 11.26 17.78
N PRO A 483 -13.19 11.33 16.46
CA PRO A 483 -12.40 10.48 15.61
C PRO A 483 -10.92 10.69 15.89
N PHE A 484 -10.14 9.60 15.84
CA PHE A 484 -8.74 9.63 16.28
C PHE A 484 -7.92 10.63 15.48
N GLU A 485 -7.53 11.70 16.17
CA GLU A 485 -6.76 12.81 15.63
C GLU A 485 -5.30 12.42 15.40
N PHE A 486 -4.73 12.90 14.30
CA PHE A 486 -3.31 12.75 14.05
C PHE A 486 -2.52 13.64 15.03
N PRO A 487 -1.48 13.13 15.72
CA PRO A 487 -0.77 13.89 16.74
C PRO A 487 -0.20 15.22 16.23
N LEU A 488 -0.58 16.30 16.91
CA LEU A 488 -0.27 17.67 16.52
C LEU A 488 1.24 17.94 16.41
N SER A 489 2.04 17.46 17.38
CA SER A 489 3.50 17.62 17.40
C SER A 489 4.17 16.99 16.18
N THR A 490 3.71 15.80 15.79
CA THR A 490 4.23 15.10 14.61
C THR A 490 3.81 15.82 13.32
N PHE A 491 2.60 16.38 13.28
CA PHE A 491 2.15 17.20 12.14
C PHE A 491 2.99 18.46 11.96
N GLN A 492 3.29 19.17 13.05
CA GLN A 492 4.20 20.33 13.04
C GLN A 492 5.58 19.94 12.52
N THR A 493 6.13 18.84 13.03
CA THR A 493 7.45 18.33 12.62
C THR A 493 7.50 18.03 11.12
N LEU A 494 6.42 17.46 10.56
CA LEU A 494 6.30 17.17 9.14
C LEU A 494 6.25 18.42 8.27
N LEU A 495 5.49 19.44 8.70
CA LEU A 495 5.38 20.71 7.99
C LEU A 495 6.71 21.48 7.98
N SER A 496 7.51 21.32 9.04
CA SER A 496 8.85 21.92 9.16
C SER A 496 9.97 21.09 8.51
N TYR A 497 9.67 19.98 7.83
CA TYR A 497 10.72 19.12 7.29
C TYR A 497 11.34 19.70 5.99
N PRO A 498 12.64 20.04 5.98
CA PRO A 498 13.21 20.93 4.95
C PRO A 498 13.27 20.32 3.55
N THR A 499 13.49 19.01 3.44
CA THR A 499 13.62 18.32 2.15
C THR A 499 12.28 17.86 1.57
N LEU A 500 11.20 17.97 2.34
CA LEU A 500 9.90 17.45 1.96
C LEU A 500 9.28 18.34 0.88
N LYS A 501 9.10 17.77 -0.32
CA LYS A 501 8.46 18.44 -1.47
C LYS A 501 6.97 18.13 -1.53
N VAL A 502 6.58 16.91 -1.16
CA VAL A 502 5.19 16.45 -1.22
C VAL A 502 4.79 15.87 0.11
N LEU A 503 3.73 16.42 0.70
CA LEU A 503 3.10 15.91 1.90
C LEU A 503 1.61 15.69 1.63
N GLN A 504 1.13 14.47 1.86
CA GLN A 504 -0.27 14.12 1.68
C GLN A 504 -0.81 13.39 2.90
N PHE A 505 -1.96 13.87 3.39
CA PHE A 505 -2.77 13.21 4.40
C PHE A 505 -4.09 12.78 3.76
N ALA A 506 -4.35 11.48 3.77
CA ALA A 506 -5.62 10.91 3.35
C ALA A 506 -6.31 10.26 4.56
N ARG A 507 -7.61 10.53 4.74
CA ARG A 507 -8.46 9.92 5.78
C ARG A 507 -7.93 10.05 7.22
N TRP A 508 -7.12 11.06 7.47
CA TRP A 508 -6.69 11.46 8.81
C TRP A 508 -7.58 12.57 9.35
N TYR A 509 -7.71 12.64 10.67
CA TYR A 509 -8.44 13.69 11.35
C TYR A 509 -7.47 14.77 11.85
N LEU A 510 -7.77 16.03 11.56
CA LEU A 510 -6.93 17.19 11.92
C LEU A 510 -7.81 18.31 12.51
N THR A 511 -7.84 18.45 13.84
CA THR A 511 -8.75 19.41 14.51
C THR A 511 -8.14 20.78 14.79
N SER A 512 -6.80 20.89 14.69
CA SER A 512 -6.05 22.12 15.00
C SER A 512 -5.17 22.61 13.85
N VAL A 513 -5.62 22.50 12.59
CA VAL A 513 -4.80 22.86 11.42
C VAL A 513 -4.38 24.34 11.45
N ASP A 514 -5.32 25.25 11.73
CA ASP A 514 -5.04 26.68 11.80
C ASP A 514 -4.07 27.05 12.94
N GLU A 515 -4.22 26.40 14.10
CA GLU A 515 -3.35 26.58 15.27
C GLU A 515 -1.92 26.09 14.96
N THR A 516 -1.82 24.94 14.28
CA THR A 516 -0.55 24.38 13.80
C THR A 516 0.21 25.40 12.96
N PHE A 517 -0.44 25.97 11.94
CA PHE A 517 0.19 26.97 11.10
C PHE A 517 0.50 28.27 11.86
N ALA A 518 -0.32 28.66 12.84
CA ALA A 518 -0.03 29.81 13.68
C ALA A 518 1.28 29.67 14.46
N GLU A 519 1.56 28.48 14.99
CA GLU A 519 2.78 28.19 15.74
C GLU A 519 4.01 28.15 14.83
N LEU A 520 3.89 27.61 13.61
CA LEU A 520 4.99 27.51 12.64
C LEU A 520 5.53 28.88 12.20
N ILE A 521 4.66 29.89 12.06
CA ILE A 521 5.04 31.23 11.55
C ILE A 521 5.99 31.97 12.50
N MET A 522 6.05 31.58 13.77
CA MET A 522 6.83 32.29 14.78
C MET A 522 8.34 32.15 14.61
N ASP A 523 8.81 31.23 13.78
CA ASP A 523 10.23 31.00 13.54
C ASP A 523 10.65 31.38 12.11
N PRO A 524 11.41 32.48 11.95
CA PRO A 524 11.82 33.01 10.65
C PRO A 524 12.86 32.14 9.93
N GLU A 525 13.51 31.19 10.61
CA GLU A 525 14.50 30.30 9.98
C GLU A 525 13.84 29.31 8.99
N PHE A 526 12.52 29.13 9.08
CA PHE A 526 11.77 28.20 8.24
C PHE A 526 11.28 28.77 6.90
N MET A 527 11.58 30.02 6.53
CA MET A 527 11.06 30.66 5.30
C MET A 527 11.65 30.15 3.98
N SER A 528 12.29 28.97 3.94
CA SER A 528 12.90 28.38 2.75
C SER A 528 12.50 26.92 2.54
N MET A 529 11.26 26.55 2.88
CA MET A 529 10.78 25.19 2.67
C MET A 529 10.68 24.82 1.18
N SER A 530 11.06 23.58 0.87
CA SER A 530 11.04 23.06 -0.51
C SER A 530 9.69 22.48 -0.94
N MET A 531 8.65 22.60 -0.10
CA MET A 531 7.33 22.02 -0.32
C MET A 531 6.67 22.58 -1.59
N GLU A 532 6.35 21.68 -2.52
CA GLU A 532 5.69 21.98 -3.80
C GLU A 532 4.22 21.51 -3.82
N SER A 533 3.87 20.47 -3.04
CA SER A 533 2.50 19.96 -2.94
C SER A 533 2.15 19.63 -1.49
N LEU A 534 1.07 20.23 -0.99
CA LEU A 534 0.50 19.93 0.33
C LEU A 534 -0.95 19.52 0.17
N ARG A 535 -1.28 18.30 0.60
CA ARG A 535 -2.65 17.76 0.55
C ARG A 535 -3.14 17.41 1.93
N LEU A 536 -4.16 18.13 2.38
CA LEU A 536 -4.82 17.94 3.64
C LEU A 536 -6.20 17.30 3.41
N PRO A 537 -6.78 16.59 4.40
CA PRO A 537 -8.09 15.99 4.28
C PRO A 537 -9.15 17.06 3.97
N VAL A 538 -10.02 16.77 2.99
CA VAL A 538 -11.05 17.70 2.50
C VAL A 538 -12.43 17.52 3.14
N ASP A 539 -12.63 16.41 3.83
CA ASP A 539 -13.90 16.06 4.50
C ASP A 539 -14.11 16.92 5.75
N ASP A 540 -15.29 17.54 5.86
CA ASP A 540 -15.65 18.48 6.94
C ASP A 540 -15.79 17.79 8.30
N LYS A 541 -16.01 16.48 8.30
CA LYS A 541 -15.99 15.64 9.50
C LYS A 541 -14.58 15.29 9.92
N LEU A 542 -13.64 15.29 8.98
CA LEU A 542 -12.24 14.93 9.22
C LEU A 542 -11.39 16.13 9.61
N ASN A 543 -11.72 17.32 9.11
CA ASN A 543 -10.86 18.49 9.21
C ASN A 543 -11.61 19.69 9.79
N SER A 544 -11.00 20.34 10.78
CA SER A 544 -11.43 21.65 11.30
C SER A 544 -11.47 22.74 10.23
N GLY A 545 -10.71 22.54 9.15
CA GLY A 545 -10.59 23.42 8.01
C GLY A 545 -9.60 24.55 8.25
N ILE A 546 -9.29 25.24 7.16
CA ILE A 546 -8.37 26.35 7.13
C ILE A 546 -9.13 27.66 6.95
N THR A 547 -8.77 28.67 7.73
CA THR A 547 -9.28 30.04 7.54
C THR A 547 -8.52 30.78 6.45
N PHE A 548 -9.17 31.78 5.83
CA PHE A 548 -8.57 32.56 4.75
C PHE A 548 -7.35 33.39 5.18
N SER A 549 -7.28 33.82 6.44
CA SER A 549 -6.10 34.46 7.00
C SER A 549 -4.90 33.50 6.98
N LYS A 550 -5.12 32.22 7.32
CA LYS A 550 -4.08 31.19 7.28
C LYS A 550 -3.64 30.79 5.89
N LEU A 551 -4.49 30.92 4.87
CA LEU A 551 -4.02 30.76 3.48
C LEU A 551 -2.89 31.73 3.13
N GLN A 552 -2.95 32.96 3.61
CA GLN A 552 -1.88 33.95 3.39
C GLN A 552 -0.59 33.55 4.09
N ASP A 553 -0.72 33.05 5.32
CA ASP A 553 0.43 32.58 6.09
C ASP A 553 1.09 31.36 5.43
N ILE A 554 0.30 30.39 4.96
CA ILE A 554 0.78 29.23 4.21
C ILE A 554 1.51 29.66 2.94
N ALA A 555 0.95 30.62 2.21
CA ALA A 555 1.55 31.14 0.98
C ALA A 555 2.94 31.76 1.23
N ARG A 556 3.09 32.47 2.36
CA ARG A 556 4.37 33.05 2.79
C ARG A 556 5.37 31.99 3.22
N PHE A 557 4.90 30.96 3.92
CA PHE A 557 5.76 29.91 4.46
C PHE A 557 6.27 28.95 3.39
N TYR A 558 5.44 28.69 2.37
CA TYR A 558 5.76 27.80 1.24
C TYR A 558 5.72 28.57 -0.08
N PRO A 559 6.72 29.43 -0.36
CA PRO A 559 6.74 30.24 -1.57
C PRO A 559 6.76 29.40 -2.86
N ARG A 560 7.24 28.15 -2.77
CA ARG A 560 7.34 27.17 -3.87
C ARG A 560 6.13 26.25 -4.01
N LEU A 561 5.09 26.43 -3.19
CA LEU A 561 3.89 25.62 -3.25
C LEU A 561 3.22 25.81 -4.61
N LYS A 562 2.93 24.72 -5.32
CA LYS A 562 2.27 24.70 -6.64
C LYS A 562 0.88 24.08 -6.57
N TYR A 563 0.70 23.10 -5.68
CA TYR A 563 -0.57 22.44 -5.44
C TYR A 563 -0.92 22.49 -3.96
N PHE A 564 -2.14 22.91 -3.65
CA PHE A 564 -2.64 22.91 -2.28
C PHE A 564 -4.06 22.35 -2.22
N GLU A 565 -4.27 21.34 -1.37
CA GLU A 565 -5.57 20.73 -1.15
C GLU A 565 -5.95 20.85 0.33
N CYS A 566 -7.14 21.39 0.61
CA CYS A 566 -7.62 21.56 1.97
C CYS A 566 -9.15 21.70 2.06
N PHE A 567 -9.67 21.52 3.27
CA PHE A 567 -11.01 21.96 3.64
C PHE A 567 -10.97 23.44 4.06
N ILE A 568 -11.84 24.30 3.51
CA ILE A 568 -11.93 25.71 3.89
C ILE A 568 -13.10 25.91 4.85
N ARG A 569 -12.81 26.43 6.05
CA ARG A 569 -13.82 26.73 7.06
C ARG A 569 -14.63 27.97 6.67
N ARG A 570 -15.95 27.96 6.97
CA ARG A 570 -16.87 29.07 6.67
C ARG A 570 -16.30 30.42 7.09
N ILE A 571 -16.49 31.38 6.19
CA ILE A 571 -15.91 32.71 6.26
C ILE A 571 -16.81 33.57 7.12
N CYS A 572 -16.39 33.85 8.34
CA CYS A 572 -16.69 35.15 8.89
C CYS A 572 -15.63 36.09 8.32
N PRO A 573 -15.97 37.03 7.43
CA PRO A 573 -15.08 38.14 7.16
C PRO A 573 -15.00 38.92 8.46
N GLU A 574 -14.08 38.52 9.34
CA GLU A 574 -13.79 39.28 10.54
C GLU A 574 -13.42 40.67 10.07
N SER A 575 -14.25 41.61 10.50
CA SER A 575 -14.29 43.02 10.16
C SER A 575 -12.91 43.62 9.94
N GLY A 576 -12.53 43.78 8.66
CA GLY A 576 -11.48 44.71 8.25
C GLY A 576 -10.05 44.18 8.22
N MET A 577 -9.81 43.02 7.62
CA MET A 577 -8.45 42.62 7.20
C MET A 577 -7.81 43.74 6.36
N PRO A 578 -6.81 44.47 6.88
CA PRO A 578 -6.07 45.46 6.11
C PRO A 578 -5.16 44.66 5.19
N LEU A 579 -5.62 44.41 3.98
CA LEU A 579 -4.77 43.93 2.89
C LEU A 579 -3.87 45.10 2.53
N ASP A 580 -2.72 45.22 3.18
CA ASP A 580 -1.69 46.15 2.75
C ASP A 580 -1.02 45.55 1.50
N PRO A 581 -1.28 46.10 0.29
CA PRO A 581 -0.72 45.57 -0.95
C PRO A 581 0.79 45.85 -1.07
N ALA A 582 1.41 46.53 -0.09
CA ALA A 582 2.77 47.05 -0.16
C ALA A 582 3.86 46.12 0.43
N ALA A 583 3.51 44.92 0.92
CA ALA A 583 4.53 43.96 1.31
C ALA A 583 5.12 43.30 0.06
N ASP A 584 6.36 43.67 -0.30
CA ASP A 584 7.20 43.14 -1.38
C ASP A 584 7.54 41.63 -1.22
N SER A 585 6.61 40.80 -0.75
CA SER A 585 6.79 39.36 -0.71
C SER A 585 6.83 38.81 -2.14
N ASP A 586 7.80 37.94 -2.41
CA ASP A 586 7.89 37.23 -3.68
C ASP A 586 6.53 36.56 -4.01
N PRO A 587 6.08 36.66 -5.26
CA PRO A 587 4.80 36.11 -5.65
C PRO A 587 4.80 34.59 -5.45
N THR A 588 3.85 34.11 -4.68
CA THR A 588 3.62 32.69 -4.40
C THR A 588 3.44 31.93 -5.71
N THR A 589 4.04 30.74 -5.85
CA THR A 589 3.93 29.94 -7.09
C THR A 589 2.68 29.07 -7.19
N LEU A 590 1.69 29.28 -6.31
CA LEU A 590 0.53 28.39 -6.22
C LEU A 590 -0.30 28.43 -7.50
N GLU A 591 -0.40 27.29 -8.19
CA GLU A 591 -1.06 27.18 -9.49
C GLU A 591 -2.45 26.53 -9.37
N ILE A 592 -2.62 25.59 -8.44
CA ILE A 592 -3.84 24.82 -8.24
C ILE A 592 -4.21 24.82 -6.76
N ILE A 593 -5.46 25.19 -6.46
CA ILE A 593 -6.06 24.99 -5.14
C ILE A 593 -7.23 24.01 -5.29
N SER A 594 -7.20 22.91 -4.56
CA SER A 594 -8.31 21.95 -4.46
C SER A 594 -9.04 22.14 -3.13
N ILE A 595 -10.34 22.45 -3.19
CA ILE A 595 -11.12 22.90 -2.05
C ILE A 595 -12.24 21.92 -1.74
N GLY A 596 -12.28 21.44 -0.49
CA GLY A 596 -13.50 21.00 0.17
C GLY A 596 -14.11 22.16 0.97
N GLY A 597 -15.42 22.30 1.02
CA GLY A 597 -16.02 23.43 1.72
C GLY A 597 -17.51 23.62 1.47
N GLY A 598 -18.19 24.22 2.45
CA GLY A 598 -19.58 24.63 2.30
C GLY A 598 -19.76 25.68 1.19
N SER A 599 -20.96 25.73 0.61
CA SER A 599 -21.31 26.70 -0.42
C SER A 599 -21.18 28.15 0.10
N PRO A 600 -20.30 28.99 -0.49
CA PRO A 600 -20.16 30.37 -0.07
C PRO A 600 -21.40 31.19 -0.43
N SER A 601 -21.81 32.11 0.45
CA SER A 601 -22.92 33.02 0.14
C SER A 601 -22.57 33.96 -1.03
N PRO A 602 -23.55 34.51 -1.78
CA PRO A 602 -23.26 35.40 -2.90
C PRO A 602 -22.33 36.58 -2.57
N SER A 603 -22.45 37.15 -1.36
CA SER A 603 -21.56 38.21 -0.86
C SER A 603 -20.16 37.71 -0.51
N GLU A 604 -20.03 36.48 -0.03
CA GLU A 604 -18.74 35.86 0.28
C GLU A 604 -17.96 35.57 -0.99
N LYS A 605 -18.60 35.10 -2.07
CA LYS A 605 -17.93 34.74 -3.34
C LYS A 605 -17.01 35.84 -3.88
N ILE A 606 -17.48 37.09 -3.87
CA ILE A 606 -16.68 38.25 -4.32
C ILE A 606 -15.51 38.52 -3.37
N SER A 607 -15.73 38.41 -2.06
CA SER A 607 -14.72 38.66 -1.03
C SER A 607 -13.62 37.59 -1.08
N ILE A 608 -14.02 36.32 -1.19
CA ILE A 608 -13.14 35.16 -1.42
C ILE A 608 -12.30 35.39 -2.66
N ALA A 609 -12.96 35.66 -3.79
CA ALA A 609 -12.27 35.77 -5.06
C ALA A 609 -11.22 36.88 -5.05
N ARG A 610 -11.54 38.04 -4.44
CA ARG A 610 -10.59 39.13 -4.24
C ARG A 610 -9.41 38.70 -3.37
N HIS A 611 -9.68 38.07 -2.22
CA HIS A 611 -8.65 37.61 -1.29
C HIS A 611 -7.74 36.56 -1.92
N ILE A 612 -8.28 35.48 -2.47
CA ILE A 612 -7.52 34.42 -3.16
C ILE A 612 -6.67 35.02 -4.27
N SER A 613 -7.26 35.86 -5.11
CA SER A 613 -6.54 36.49 -6.21
C SER A 613 -5.36 37.32 -5.69
N LEU A 614 -5.52 38.01 -4.54
CA LEU A 614 -4.46 38.83 -3.93
C LEU A 614 -3.34 37.98 -3.36
N VAL A 615 -3.68 36.94 -2.60
CA VAL A 615 -2.72 36.04 -1.97
C VAL A 615 -1.98 35.20 -3.01
N PHE A 616 -2.69 34.72 -4.04
CA PHE A 616 -2.18 33.80 -5.05
C PHE A 616 -2.30 34.38 -6.48
N PRO A 617 -1.40 35.32 -6.85
CA PRO A 617 -1.46 35.97 -8.16
C PRO A 617 -1.17 35.01 -9.33
N ALA A 618 -0.52 33.86 -9.08
CA ALA A 618 -0.20 32.85 -10.08
C ALA A 618 -1.24 31.73 -10.21
N LEU A 619 -2.34 31.79 -9.43
CA LEU A 619 -3.36 30.74 -9.41
C LEU A 619 -4.01 30.59 -10.78
N LYS A 620 -4.01 29.37 -11.32
CA LYS A 620 -4.58 29.04 -12.64
C LYS A 620 -5.98 28.48 -12.53
N THR A 621 -6.26 27.67 -11.51
CA THR A 621 -7.56 27.01 -11.37
C THR A 621 -7.86 26.63 -9.92
N ILE A 622 -9.15 26.72 -9.57
CA ILE A 622 -9.73 26.15 -8.36
C ILE A 622 -10.49 24.87 -8.72
N ILE A 623 -10.12 23.77 -8.06
CA ILE A 623 -10.78 22.45 -8.20
C ILE A 623 -11.65 22.22 -6.97
N THR A 624 -12.80 21.57 -7.16
CA THR A 624 -13.72 21.22 -6.07
C THR A 624 -13.95 19.72 -6.05
N HIS A 625 -13.93 19.13 -4.85
CA HIS A 625 -14.14 17.70 -4.67
C HIS A 625 -15.61 17.32 -4.83
N GLU A 626 -15.87 16.06 -5.20
CA GLU A 626 -17.23 15.50 -5.25
C GLU A 626 -17.92 15.61 -3.88
N GLY A 627 -19.22 15.91 -3.87
CA GLY A 627 -20.00 16.13 -2.65
C GLY A 627 -20.00 17.58 -2.14
N TYR A 628 -19.20 18.46 -2.75
CA TYR A 628 -19.20 19.90 -2.47
C TYR A 628 -19.83 20.69 -3.62
N ASP A 629 -20.14 21.96 -3.36
CA ASP A 629 -20.86 22.83 -4.31
C ASP A 629 -19.95 23.31 -5.47
N ALA A 630 -19.66 22.39 -6.39
CA ALA A 630 -18.70 22.58 -7.48
C ALA A 630 -19.09 23.76 -8.41
N GLU A 631 -20.37 24.00 -8.63
CA GLU A 631 -20.83 25.13 -9.47
C GLU A 631 -20.52 26.47 -8.80
N GLU A 632 -20.69 26.56 -7.48
CA GLU A 632 -20.42 27.81 -6.76
C GLU A 632 -18.93 28.12 -6.65
N TRP A 633 -18.10 27.10 -6.46
CA TRP A 633 -16.65 27.26 -6.49
C TRP A 633 -16.11 27.56 -7.90
N LYS A 634 -16.72 27.00 -8.95
CA LYS A 634 -16.43 27.37 -10.35
C LYS A 634 -16.78 28.83 -10.66
N TYR A 635 -17.84 29.36 -10.04
CA TYR A 635 -18.16 30.78 -10.12
C TYR A 635 -17.10 31.63 -9.40
N VAL A 636 -16.64 31.21 -8.21
CA VAL A 636 -15.51 31.86 -7.51
C VAL A 636 -14.24 31.86 -8.36
N ASP A 637 -13.89 30.74 -9.01
CA ASP A 637 -12.75 30.61 -9.93
C ASP A 637 -12.81 31.63 -11.08
N SER A 638 -14.01 31.80 -11.66
CA SER A 638 -14.26 32.80 -12.70
C SER A 638 -14.05 34.23 -12.19
N LEU A 639 -14.48 34.53 -10.96
CA LEU A 639 -14.28 35.83 -10.32
C LEU A 639 -12.79 36.08 -9.99
N VAL A 640 -12.05 35.05 -9.57
CA VAL A 640 -10.60 35.14 -9.33
C VAL A 640 -9.88 35.50 -10.63
N THR A 641 -10.19 34.79 -11.72
CA THR A 641 -9.63 35.04 -13.05
C THR A 641 -9.90 36.49 -13.50
N MET A 642 -11.12 36.98 -13.29
CA MET A 642 -11.47 38.38 -13.58
C MET A 642 -10.63 39.36 -12.74
N CYS A 643 -10.46 39.11 -11.44
CA CYS A 643 -9.67 39.97 -10.55
C CYS A 643 -8.17 40.00 -10.95
N GLN A 644 -7.61 38.87 -11.39
CA GLN A 644 -6.23 38.79 -11.89
C GLN A 644 -6.06 39.55 -13.20
N ALA A 645 -7.02 39.44 -14.12
CA ALA A 645 -7.01 40.17 -15.39
C ALA A 645 -7.00 41.69 -15.18
N VAL A 646 -7.89 42.20 -14.32
CA VAL A 646 -7.96 43.63 -13.98
C VAL A 646 -6.63 44.16 -13.43
N ARG A 647 -5.99 43.42 -12.52
CA ARG A 647 -4.68 43.80 -11.97
C ARG A 647 -3.57 43.77 -13.00
N THR A 648 -3.60 42.80 -13.91
CA THR A 648 -2.63 42.72 -15.00
C THR A 648 -2.75 43.93 -15.92
N ASP A 649 -3.97 44.35 -16.24
CA ASP A 649 -4.22 45.54 -17.04
C ASP A 649 -3.85 46.84 -16.31
N GLU A 650 -4.10 46.92 -15.00
CA GLU A 650 -3.68 48.06 -14.18
C GLU A 650 -2.15 48.19 -14.13
N ARG A 651 -1.42 47.09 -13.91
CA ARG A 651 0.05 47.07 -13.98
C ARG A 651 0.57 47.50 -15.35
N ARG A 652 -0.11 47.10 -16.43
CA ARG A 652 0.23 47.55 -17.80
C ARG A 652 0.04 49.06 -17.94
N ARG A 653 -1.06 49.62 -17.45
CA ARG A 653 -1.33 51.07 -17.48
C ARG A 653 -0.29 51.84 -16.67
N GLN A 654 0.00 51.41 -15.44
CA GLN A 654 1.04 52.03 -14.61
C GLN A 654 2.44 51.98 -15.26
N LYS A 655 2.73 50.92 -16.03
CA LYS A 655 3.98 50.83 -16.78
C LYS A 655 4.02 51.82 -17.93
N ILE A 656 2.90 52.06 -18.62
CA ILE A 656 2.77 53.07 -19.68
C ILE A 656 2.91 54.49 -19.11
N ASP A 657 2.30 54.78 -17.96
CA ASP A 657 2.37 56.11 -17.34
C ASP A 657 3.77 56.46 -16.79
N ARG A 658 4.62 55.44 -16.56
CA ARG A 658 6.01 55.61 -16.11
C ARG A 658 7.02 55.77 -17.26
N THR A 659 6.64 55.43 -18.50
CA THR A 659 7.49 55.55 -19.69
C THR A 659 7.16 56.82 -20.45
#